data_AF-A0A0Q6YKT0-F1
#
_entry.id   AF-A0A0Q6YKT0-F1
#
_cell.length_a   1.000
_cell.length_b   1.000
_cell.length_c   1.000
_cell.angle_alpha   90.00
_cell.angle_beta   90.00
_cell.angle_gamma   90.00
#
_symmetry.space_group_name_H-M   'P 1'
#
loop_
_entity.id
_entity.type
_entity.pdbx_description
1 polymer ?
#
loop_
_entity_poly.entity_id
_entity_poly.type
_entity_poly.pdbx_seq_one_letter_code
_entity_poly.pdbx_strand_id
1 'polypeptide(L)'
;MHDNRGDIDLPGVTRRRILTGAVVLGGAALLPLPQSAHAAGGALFDTAPATAALKRLLPDHYRQLTLRAVADVADRFRVTGRAGQITVEGTSPAVLLAGLHTYLRRTAHASVSWTGEQFNLPRTLPAPAAEITGTANVPHRFAFNDTNEGYTGAYRDWDAWQYELDVLAVHGVNRVLVYMGGDAVYYDTFRQFGYTDAEMRAWIPAPARQPWWLLQNMSGFGGPISRQLLEKRAVLAEKIIDRVRDLGMTPVLPGYYGSVPDDFPAKHGGDAAVVAQGTWGAFKRPDWLDPRTTAFDDVAAAFYRAQKERFGESTMYKMDLLHEGGNAGDVPVGEAAGAVEAALQKARPGAVWAILGWQNNPAKELLDGVDKSRMLIVDGLSDRYTTVTDRESDWGGTPYAFGSIWNFGGHTPIGANAPDWVDQYPKWRDKKGSALAGIAAMPEGADNNAPALALLTDLAWTPGTVDLDDWFAAYALSRYGGPDRHAAAAWQTIRDTAYNMSRADSWSEAPDGLFGARPSLTANKAAAWGPEKDRYDTTAFDAALTELLAVRAELRDSSAYRYDVVDVARQVLSNRSRVLLPQIKAAHDAGDKALFGRLTKTWLGWMDLLDDLLATSGPHLLGRWLADARSWGADRAEKDRLEYDVRSLITTWGGRQSSEEGLHDYANREWSGLVGGLYRTRWQTYFNALATGKDPATIDWFALEDRWAHAHETYPTDPHGSPYTLARSVRDLLAGTPYQAALTAGVDRGAVAEGTPATVTVTFTNRNGFTAARGVTLSVTAPEGMAVKPLDPVSKASVASGATFAARFEVSLAGAPTELVGQVVASAAYAGGGKAVAPVRLMAAAGVGDPYRTASYNDAVFGQADDEIAIEGAGADLWGGTNEFGAVYRAGGYKDGTEAQVTVTSQDASGGWARAGLIVRNDLGTQGTAGYVNLAITPSNGCALSWDADGDGRFDSIELSGSFTAPVRLRLTRSGASYTGEASTDGVTWTTVGTATPSGAAAAQDVGVFMTAANGWTDGRGIATFDGFTVT
;
A
#
# COMPACT_ATOMS: atom_id res chain seq x y z
N MET A 1 36.61 45.03 0.05
CA MET A 1 37.97 45.59 0.24
C MET A 1 38.85 44.97 -0.84
N HIS A 2 39.40 45.81 -1.73
CA HIS A 2 40.38 45.54 -2.81
C HIS A 2 40.17 44.27 -3.68
N ASP A 3 39.87 44.39 -4.99
CA ASP A 3 40.77 44.81 -6.08
C ASP A 3 42.04 43.93 -6.18
N ASN A 4 42.48 43.48 -7.36
CA ASN A 4 42.36 44.15 -8.66
C ASN A 4 42.37 43.18 -9.88
N ARG A 5 42.01 43.69 -11.06
CA ARG A 5 42.09 43.01 -12.38
C ARG A 5 43.48 43.11 -13.01
N GLY A 6 43.72 42.34 -14.08
CA GLY A 6 44.87 42.51 -14.97
C GLY A 6 44.85 41.64 -16.22
N ASP A 7 44.15 42.06 -17.27
CA ASP A 7 44.28 41.52 -18.63
C ASP A 7 45.58 42.02 -19.30
N ILE A 8 46.17 41.22 -20.19
CA ILE A 8 47.12 41.67 -21.23
C ILE A 8 46.79 40.91 -22.53
N ASP A 9 46.76 41.63 -23.66
CA ASP A 9 46.19 41.19 -24.94
C ASP A 9 47.09 41.56 -26.16
N LEU A 10 46.95 40.81 -27.26
CA LEU A 10 47.46 41.06 -28.65
C LEU A 10 49.00 41.07 -28.92
N PRO A 11 49.48 41.03 -30.20
CA PRO A 11 48.88 40.73 -31.53
C PRO A 11 49.62 39.54 -32.27
N GLY A 12 49.41 39.17 -33.57
CA GLY A 12 48.40 39.50 -34.60
C GLY A 12 48.93 39.49 -36.08
N VAL A 13 48.12 38.98 -37.04
CA VAL A 13 48.13 39.22 -38.54
C VAL A 13 49.33 38.69 -39.38
N THR A 14 49.19 37.86 -40.45
CA THR A 14 48.92 38.28 -41.87
C THR A 14 48.72 37.11 -42.89
N ARG A 15 48.40 37.45 -44.17
CA ARG A 15 47.71 36.63 -45.21
C ARG A 15 48.54 36.23 -46.46
N ARG A 16 48.05 35.17 -47.14
CA ARG A 16 47.95 34.92 -48.62
C ARG A 16 49.21 34.72 -49.50
N ARG A 17 49.24 33.57 -50.20
CA ARG A 17 49.25 33.42 -51.70
C ARG A 17 49.00 31.94 -52.11
N ILE A 18 49.07 31.57 -53.39
CA ILE A 18 47.94 31.53 -54.38
C ILE A 18 48.45 30.96 -55.74
N LEU A 19 47.62 30.18 -56.48
CA LEU A 19 47.80 29.68 -57.89
C LEU A 19 48.96 28.65 -58.14
N THR A 20 48.93 27.69 -59.09
CA THR A 20 47.88 26.89 -59.80
C THR A 20 48.58 25.68 -60.46
N GLY A 21 47.86 24.63 -60.84
CA GLY A 21 48.40 23.64 -61.79
C GLY A 21 47.43 22.51 -62.13
N ALA A 22 46.74 22.60 -63.28
CA ALA A 22 45.91 21.53 -63.81
C ALA A 22 46.04 21.45 -65.34
N VAL A 23 46.43 20.28 -65.86
CA VAL A 23 46.09 19.80 -67.21
C VAL A 23 45.83 18.29 -67.11
N VAL A 24 44.81 17.83 -67.83
CA VAL A 24 44.26 16.47 -67.85
C VAL A 24 44.70 15.78 -69.16
N LEU A 25 44.86 14.45 -69.16
CA LEU A 25 44.25 13.52 -70.15
C LEU A 25 44.81 12.09 -70.09
N GLY A 26 43.91 11.10 -70.16
CA GLY A 26 44.18 9.84 -70.88
C GLY A 26 43.94 8.52 -70.12
N GLY A 27 42.96 7.73 -70.60
CA GLY A 27 42.97 6.26 -70.47
C GLY A 27 41.86 5.63 -69.62
N ALA A 28 40.77 5.19 -70.26
CA ALA A 28 39.73 4.38 -69.62
C ALA A 28 39.97 2.87 -69.84
N ALA A 29 39.58 2.05 -68.86
CA ALA A 29 39.31 0.62 -69.02
C ALA A 29 38.18 0.21 -68.07
N LEU A 30 37.36 -0.76 -68.50
CA LEU A 30 36.10 -1.17 -67.88
C LEU A 30 36.21 -2.59 -67.27
N LEU A 31 35.30 -2.90 -66.33
CA LEU A 31 34.98 -4.23 -65.73
C LEU A 31 35.97 -4.79 -64.67
N PRO A 32 35.51 -5.68 -63.75
CA PRO A 32 34.17 -5.86 -63.18
C PRO A 32 34.17 -5.91 -61.63
N LEU A 33 32.98 -5.95 -61.01
CA LEU A 33 32.80 -6.42 -59.63
C LEU A 33 33.04 -7.94 -59.51
N PRO A 34 33.72 -8.43 -58.47
CA PRO A 34 33.58 -9.81 -58.01
C PRO A 34 33.00 -9.93 -56.60
N GLN A 35 32.27 -11.02 -56.36
CA GLN A 35 31.63 -11.37 -55.10
C GLN A 35 32.60 -12.03 -54.10
N SER A 36 32.29 -11.87 -52.81
CA SER A 36 32.34 -12.88 -51.73
C SER A 36 33.41 -13.98 -51.69
N ALA A 37 34.32 -13.90 -50.70
CA ALA A 37 34.83 -15.01 -49.84
C ALA A 37 36.11 -14.60 -49.07
N HIS A 38 36.42 -15.01 -47.83
CA HIS A 38 35.60 -15.49 -46.69
C HIS A 38 36.47 -15.51 -45.41
N ALA A 39 35.83 -15.48 -44.23
CA ALA A 39 36.34 -15.96 -42.92
C ALA A 39 37.51 -15.24 -42.20
N ALA A 40 37.15 -14.37 -41.25
CA ALA A 40 37.79 -14.29 -39.92
C ALA A 40 36.74 -13.95 -38.84
N GLY A 41 36.16 -14.97 -38.21
CA GLY A 41 35.36 -14.92 -36.96
C GLY A 41 34.34 -13.78 -36.78
N GLY A 42 33.14 -13.89 -37.35
CA GLY A 42 32.03 -12.99 -37.02
C GLY A 42 31.50 -13.23 -35.60
N ALA A 43 31.41 -12.18 -34.78
CA ALA A 43 30.76 -12.24 -33.47
C ALA A 43 29.23 -12.32 -33.63
N LEU A 44 28.58 -13.12 -32.79
CA LEU A 44 27.13 -13.38 -32.86
C LEU A 44 26.28 -12.18 -32.41
N PHE A 45 26.82 -11.38 -31.48
CA PHE A 45 26.34 -10.05 -31.09
C PHE A 45 27.52 -9.27 -30.47
N ASP A 46 27.39 -7.95 -30.29
CA ASP A 46 28.44 -7.14 -29.66
C ASP A 46 28.42 -7.28 -28.12
N THR A 47 29.58 -7.57 -27.54
CA THR A 47 29.76 -7.70 -26.08
C THR A 47 30.22 -6.41 -25.42
N ALA A 48 30.49 -5.34 -26.17
CA ALA A 48 30.91 -4.05 -25.63
C ALA A 48 29.90 -3.45 -24.62
N PRO A 49 28.56 -3.52 -24.81
CA PRO A 49 27.60 -3.00 -23.84
C PRO A 49 27.62 -3.68 -22.46
N ALA A 50 27.85 -4.99 -22.43
CA ALA A 50 28.06 -5.75 -21.18
C ALA A 50 29.46 -5.49 -20.60
N THR A 51 30.47 -5.31 -21.45
CA THR A 51 31.82 -4.92 -21.04
C THR A 51 31.85 -3.52 -20.40
N ALA A 52 30.97 -2.61 -20.83
CA ALA A 52 30.81 -1.29 -20.24
C ALA A 52 30.18 -1.36 -18.83
N ALA A 53 29.11 -2.15 -18.65
CA ALA A 53 28.55 -2.44 -17.32
C ALA A 53 29.58 -3.09 -16.40
N LEU A 54 30.27 -4.13 -16.88
CA LEU A 54 31.33 -4.81 -16.14
C LEU A 54 32.43 -3.84 -15.66
N LYS A 55 32.82 -2.86 -16.48
CA LYS A 55 33.82 -1.84 -16.08
C LYS A 55 33.32 -0.86 -15.03
N ARG A 56 32.00 -0.57 -14.99
CA ARG A 56 31.39 0.25 -13.93
C ARG A 56 31.26 -0.51 -12.62
N LEU A 57 30.73 -1.73 -12.69
CA LEU A 57 30.47 -2.59 -11.53
C LEU A 57 31.78 -3.11 -10.90
N LEU A 58 32.77 -3.48 -11.72
CA LEU A 58 34.02 -4.12 -11.27
C LEU A 58 35.27 -3.45 -11.90
N PRO A 59 35.54 -2.16 -11.60
CA PRO A 59 36.62 -1.39 -12.24
C PRO A 59 38.02 -1.97 -12.00
N ASP A 60 38.25 -2.64 -10.87
CA ASP A 60 39.55 -3.25 -10.53
C ASP A 60 39.70 -4.70 -11.05
N HIS A 61 38.59 -5.37 -11.39
CA HIS A 61 38.58 -6.80 -11.72
C HIS A 61 38.18 -7.12 -13.16
N TYR A 62 37.64 -6.18 -13.95
CA TYR A 62 37.18 -6.46 -15.33
C TYR A 62 38.23 -7.12 -16.24
N ARG A 63 39.52 -6.87 -16.00
CA ARG A 63 40.64 -7.48 -16.76
C ARG A 63 40.83 -8.98 -16.50
N GLN A 64 40.24 -9.50 -15.44
CA GLN A 64 40.24 -10.91 -15.05
C GLN A 64 39.03 -11.67 -15.65
N LEU A 65 38.17 -10.96 -16.38
CA LEU A 65 36.90 -11.44 -16.92
C LEU A 65 36.89 -11.31 -18.45
N THR A 66 36.45 -12.36 -19.13
CA THR A 66 36.28 -12.41 -20.59
C THR A 66 34.82 -12.74 -20.91
N LEU A 67 34.14 -11.83 -21.61
CA LEU A 67 32.77 -12.04 -22.07
C LEU A 67 32.76 -12.61 -23.49
N ARG A 68 31.88 -13.56 -23.80
CA ARG A 68 31.80 -14.23 -25.10
C ARG A 68 30.35 -14.47 -25.54
N ALA A 69 30.01 -13.97 -26.72
CA ALA A 69 28.74 -14.24 -27.35
C ALA A 69 28.63 -15.73 -27.78
N VAL A 70 27.51 -16.37 -27.46
CA VAL A 70 27.11 -17.69 -27.98
C VAL A 70 25.69 -17.64 -28.55
N ALA A 71 25.32 -18.59 -29.39
CA ALA A 71 23.98 -18.69 -29.99
C ALA A 71 23.22 -19.88 -29.42
N ASP A 72 21.97 -19.63 -29.04
CA ASP A 72 20.94 -20.63 -28.73
C ASP A 72 19.56 -19.99 -28.96
N VAL A 73 18.50 -20.80 -28.94
CA VAL A 73 17.09 -20.37 -29.01
C VAL A 73 16.60 -19.87 -27.64
N ALA A 74 17.05 -20.52 -26.56
CA ALA A 74 16.73 -20.12 -25.18
C ALA A 74 17.85 -19.27 -24.59
N ASP A 75 17.50 -18.31 -23.72
CA ASP A 75 18.50 -17.52 -23.01
C ASP A 75 19.32 -18.40 -22.08
N ARG A 76 20.64 -18.44 -22.28
CA ARG A 76 21.54 -19.28 -21.47
C ARG A 76 22.90 -18.63 -21.23
N PHE A 77 23.51 -18.96 -20.09
CA PHE A 77 24.89 -18.60 -19.78
C PHE A 77 25.70 -19.80 -19.29
N ARG A 78 27.02 -19.66 -19.38
CA ARG A 78 28.01 -20.61 -18.88
C ARG A 78 29.23 -19.86 -18.35
N VAL A 79 29.68 -20.19 -17.15
CA VAL A 79 30.88 -19.63 -16.52
C VAL A 79 31.90 -20.71 -16.26
N THR A 80 33.11 -20.49 -16.76
CA THR A 80 34.28 -21.37 -16.60
C THR A 80 35.53 -20.53 -16.36
N GLY A 81 36.64 -21.15 -15.96
CA GLY A 81 37.92 -20.45 -15.91
C GLY A 81 38.87 -20.99 -14.84
N ARG A 82 39.88 -20.18 -14.54
CA ARG A 82 40.84 -20.38 -13.45
C ARG A 82 41.03 -19.08 -12.69
N ALA A 83 41.72 -19.12 -11.55
CA ALA A 83 41.92 -17.94 -10.71
C ALA A 83 42.50 -16.76 -11.53
N GLY A 84 41.83 -15.61 -11.48
CA GLY A 84 42.15 -14.40 -12.24
C GLY A 84 41.91 -14.44 -13.74
N GLN A 85 41.30 -15.50 -14.28
CA GLN A 85 40.95 -15.66 -15.69
C GLN A 85 39.61 -16.42 -15.83
N ILE A 86 38.52 -15.68 -15.67
CA ILE A 86 37.14 -16.17 -15.71
C ILE A 86 36.53 -15.83 -17.06
N THR A 87 35.84 -16.79 -17.69
CA THR A 87 35.14 -16.62 -18.96
C THR A 87 33.64 -16.81 -18.74
N VAL A 88 32.84 -15.84 -19.18
CA VAL A 88 31.39 -15.90 -19.20
C VAL A 88 30.93 -15.97 -20.66
N GLU A 89 30.24 -17.04 -21.01
CA GLU A 89 29.58 -17.26 -22.29
C GLU A 89 28.07 -16.99 -22.11
N GLY A 90 27.42 -16.28 -23.04
CA GLY A 90 26.00 -15.93 -22.93
C GLY A 90 25.33 -15.56 -24.26
N THR A 91 23.98 -15.65 -24.31
CA THR A 91 23.15 -15.41 -25.52
C THR A 91 22.83 -13.95 -25.82
N SER A 92 23.01 -13.05 -24.84
CA SER A 92 22.86 -11.61 -25.01
C SER A 92 23.76 -10.85 -24.02
N PRO A 93 23.94 -9.53 -24.17
CA PRO A 93 24.70 -8.73 -23.21
C PRO A 93 24.12 -8.78 -21.78
N ALA A 94 22.79 -8.76 -21.60
CA ALA A 94 22.15 -8.94 -20.30
C ALA A 94 22.39 -10.36 -19.74
N VAL A 95 22.31 -11.41 -20.58
CA VAL A 95 22.56 -12.79 -20.12
C VAL A 95 24.03 -13.03 -19.73
N LEU A 96 24.98 -12.34 -20.37
CA LEU A 96 26.37 -12.28 -19.90
C LEU A 96 26.49 -11.66 -18.50
N LEU A 97 25.70 -10.64 -18.19
CA LEU A 97 25.69 -9.99 -16.88
C LEU A 97 24.99 -10.85 -15.80
N ALA A 98 23.90 -11.54 -16.14
CA ALA A 98 23.27 -12.53 -15.26
C ALA A 98 24.20 -13.72 -14.95
N GLY A 99 24.94 -14.21 -15.94
CA GLY A 99 25.96 -15.24 -15.74
C GLY A 99 27.13 -14.78 -14.86
N LEU A 100 27.64 -13.56 -15.11
CA LEU A 100 28.62 -12.90 -14.25
C LEU A 100 28.13 -12.82 -12.80
N HIS A 101 26.92 -12.32 -12.57
CA HIS A 101 26.37 -12.15 -11.22
C HIS A 101 26.10 -13.49 -10.52
N THR A 102 25.69 -14.52 -11.24
CA THR A 102 25.57 -15.88 -10.70
C THR A 102 26.92 -16.41 -10.20
N TYR A 103 28.01 -16.17 -10.97
CA TYR A 103 29.37 -16.48 -10.52
C TYR A 103 29.80 -15.62 -9.32
N LEU A 104 29.48 -14.32 -9.32
CA LEU A 104 29.79 -13.42 -8.20
C LEU A 104 29.11 -13.92 -6.91
N ARG A 105 27.81 -14.23 -6.93
CA ARG A 105 27.09 -14.74 -5.75
C ARG A 105 27.65 -16.08 -5.27
N ARG A 106 27.77 -17.06 -6.18
CA ARG A 106 28.09 -18.45 -5.84
C ARG A 106 29.57 -18.73 -5.57
N THR A 107 30.50 -17.97 -6.14
CA THR A 107 31.95 -18.24 -6.03
C THR A 107 32.73 -17.09 -5.41
N ALA A 108 32.43 -15.84 -5.77
CA ALA A 108 33.17 -14.68 -5.26
C ALA A 108 32.55 -14.04 -4.01
N HIS A 109 31.35 -14.50 -3.62
CA HIS A 109 30.50 -13.98 -2.54
C HIS A 109 30.22 -12.47 -2.62
N ALA A 110 30.01 -11.98 -3.84
CA ALA A 110 29.66 -10.59 -4.14
C ALA A 110 28.25 -10.50 -4.77
N SER A 111 27.59 -9.35 -4.63
CA SER A 111 26.22 -9.15 -5.10
C SER A 111 25.92 -7.70 -5.46
N VAL A 112 24.94 -7.48 -6.33
CA VAL A 112 24.44 -6.15 -6.74
C VAL A 112 22.92 -6.12 -6.63
N SER A 113 22.36 -5.04 -6.07
CA SER A 113 20.91 -4.90 -5.89
C SER A 113 20.48 -3.42 -5.83
N TRP A 114 19.17 -3.16 -5.87
CA TRP A 114 18.61 -1.84 -5.61
C TRP A 114 19.06 -1.26 -4.26
N THR A 115 19.13 -2.11 -3.23
CA THR A 115 19.44 -1.71 -1.86
C THR A 115 20.92 -1.89 -1.50
N GLY A 116 21.81 -1.65 -2.49
CA GLY A 116 23.26 -1.65 -2.34
C GLY A 116 23.96 -2.92 -2.84
N GLU A 117 25.28 -2.91 -2.68
CA GLU A 117 26.22 -3.82 -3.30
C GLU A 117 27.20 -4.41 -2.28
N GLN A 118 27.85 -5.51 -2.69
CA GLN A 118 28.98 -6.12 -2.02
C GLN A 118 30.07 -6.36 -3.07
N PHE A 119 31.19 -5.64 -2.96
CA PHE A 119 32.34 -5.78 -3.85
C PHE A 119 33.69 -5.89 -3.10
N ASN A 120 33.71 -6.39 -1.86
CA ASN A 120 34.97 -6.63 -1.13
C ASN A 120 35.66 -7.91 -1.63
N LEU A 121 35.98 -7.91 -2.92
CA LEU A 121 36.52 -9.02 -3.68
C LEU A 121 38.02 -9.20 -3.44
N PRO A 122 38.53 -10.44 -3.46
CA PRO A 122 39.97 -10.67 -3.45
C PRO A 122 40.62 -10.05 -4.69
N ARG A 123 41.89 -9.63 -4.57
CA ARG A 123 42.67 -9.04 -5.68
C ARG A 123 42.71 -9.94 -6.91
N THR A 124 42.70 -11.26 -6.71
CA THR A 124 42.59 -12.27 -7.76
C THR A 124 41.25 -12.98 -7.62
N LEU A 125 40.40 -12.91 -8.63
CA LEU A 125 39.09 -13.57 -8.65
C LEU A 125 39.25 -15.10 -8.51
N PRO A 126 38.46 -15.77 -7.65
CA PRO A 126 38.53 -17.23 -7.46
C PRO A 126 38.06 -18.00 -8.71
N ALA A 127 38.58 -19.20 -8.92
CA ALA A 127 38.03 -20.10 -9.93
C ALA A 127 36.68 -20.68 -9.44
N PRO A 128 35.66 -20.85 -10.30
CA PRO A 128 34.48 -21.61 -9.93
C PRO A 128 34.87 -23.09 -9.71
N ALA A 129 34.34 -23.71 -8.67
CA ALA A 129 34.71 -25.08 -8.27
C ALA A 129 34.30 -26.14 -9.31
N ALA A 130 33.25 -25.86 -10.06
CA ALA A 130 32.81 -26.57 -11.24
C ALA A 130 32.25 -25.55 -12.27
N GLU A 131 31.96 -26.00 -13.47
CA GLU A 131 31.25 -25.17 -14.46
C GLU A 131 29.88 -24.71 -13.92
N ILE A 132 29.58 -23.41 -14.08
CA ILE A 132 28.29 -22.84 -13.67
C ILE A 132 27.47 -22.59 -14.94
N THR A 133 26.29 -23.20 -15.05
CA THR A 133 25.36 -22.98 -16.17
C THR A 133 24.03 -22.46 -15.66
N GLY A 134 23.34 -21.68 -16.50
CA GLY A 134 21.94 -21.32 -16.32
C GLY A 134 21.23 -21.22 -17.67
N THR A 135 19.98 -21.66 -17.70
CA THR A 135 19.10 -21.55 -18.88
C THR A 135 17.76 -21.04 -18.40
N ALA A 136 17.25 -19.99 -19.03
CA ALA A 136 15.96 -19.42 -18.69
C ALA A 136 14.84 -20.41 -19.07
N ASN A 137 13.94 -20.70 -18.14
CA ASN A 137 12.79 -21.57 -18.34
C ASN A 137 11.59 -20.83 -18.97
N VAL A 138 11.66 -19.49 -19.12
CA VAL A 138 10.66 -18.63 -19.75
C VAL A 138 11.28 -17.54 -20.65
N PRO A 139 10.64 -17.17 -21.78
CA PRO A 139 11.17 -16.15 -22.69
C PRO A 139 11.07 -14.71 -22.17
N HIS A 140 10.12 -14.40 -21.28
CA HIS A 140 9.90 -13.05 -20.76
C HIS A 140 10.28 -12.94 -19.28
N ARG A 141 11.19 -12.01 -18.96
CA ARG A 141 11.42 -11.54 -17.59
C ARG A 141 11.18 -10.04 -17.58
N PHE A 142 10.00 -9.65 -17.10
CA PHE A 142 9.46 -8.29 -17.15
C PHE A 142 9.74 -7.54 -15.84
N ALA A 143 10.03 -6.24 -15.95
CA ALA A 143 10.28 -5.37 -14.81
C ALA A 143 9.48 -4.05 -14.88
N PHE A 144 9.08 -3.63 -13.68
CA PHE A 144 8.31 -2.44 -13.29
C PHE A 144 6.79 -2.55 -13.45
N ASN A 145 6.08 -1.95 -12.49
CA ASN A 145 4.67 -1.58 -12.61
C ASN A 145 4.54 -0.30 -13.47
N ASP A 146 3.36 -0.05 -14.02
CA ASP A 146 3.00 1.22 -14.65
C ASP A 146 3.27 2.44 -13.75
N THR A 147 2.94 2.32 -12.47
CA THR A 147 3.08 3.40 -11.47
C THR A 147 4.53 3.66 -11.03
N ASN A 148 5.46 2.75 -11.37
CA ASN A 148 6.84 2.74 -10.85
C ASN A 148 7.62 4.02 -11.13
N GLU A 149 7.50 4.62 -12.32
CA GLU A 149 8.22 5.86 -12.61
C GLU A 149 7.78 6.99 -11.67
N GLY A 150 6.47 7.10 -11.39
CA GLY A 150 5.91 8.14 -10.53
C GLY A 150 6.44 8.06 -9.12
N TYR A 151 6.30 6.90 -8.47
CA TYR A 151 6.71 6.72 -7.08
C TYR A 151 8.21 6.59 -6.88
N THR A 152 8.99 6.16 -7.87
CA THR A 152 10.40 5.80 -7.65
C THR A 152 11.43 6.64 -8.41
N GLY A 153 11.03 7.37 -9.45
CA GLY A 153 12.04 7.93 -10.34
C GLY A 153 11.66 8.92 -11.42
N ALA A 154 10.55 9.65 -11.29
CA ALA A 154 10.11 10.64 -12.27
C ALA A 154 11.15 11.74 -12.58
N TYR A 155 12.09 11.93 -11.65
CA TYR A 155 13.20 12.89 -11.73
C TYR A 155 14.60 12.25 -11.59
N ARG A 156 14.72 10.92 -11.70
CA ARG A 156 16.04 10.23 -11.74
C ARG A 156 16.85 10.76 -12.91
N ASP A 157 18.14 11.01 -12.67
CA ASP A 157 19.07 11.40 -13.73
C ASP A 157 19.58 10.19 -14.55
N TRP A 158 20.52 10.44 -15.44
CA TRP A 158 21.09 9.40 -16.29
C TRP A 158 21.91 8.36 -15.51
N ASP A 159 22.62 8.76 -14.46
CA ASP A 159 23.53 7.85 -13.75
C ASP A 159 22.71 6.89 -12.87
N ALA A 160 21.63 7.39 -12.26
CA ALA A 160 20.62 6.56 -11.59
C ALA A 160 19.95 5.56 -12.53
N TRP A 161 19.52 5.99 -13.73
CA TRP A 161 18.94 5.10 -14.74
C TRP A 161 19.96 4.09 -15.31
N GLN A 162 21.22 4.50 -15.48
CA GLN A 162 22.27 3.59 -15.94
C GLN A 162 22.57 2.49 -14.91
N TYR A 163 22.61 2.83 -13.62
CA TYR A 163 22.75 1.85 -12.55
C TYR A 163 21.53 0.91 -12.50
N GLU A 164 20.31 1.45 -12.55
CA GLU A 164 19.06 0.66 -12.60
C GLU A 164 19.08 -0.39 -13.72
N LEU A 165 19.42 0.02 -14.95
CA LEU A 165 19.49 -0.91 -16.09
C LEU A 165 20.61 -1.95 -15.96
N ASP A 166 21.73 -1.61 -15.33
CA ASP A 166 22.78 -2.59 -15.01
C ASP A 166 22.31 -3.57 -13.91
N VAL A 167 21.54 -3.12 -12.90
CA VAL A 167 20.90 -3.97 -11.87
C VAL A 167 19.92 -4.96 -12.51
N LEU A 168 18.97 -4.48 -13.32
CA LEU A 168 18.00 -5.34 -13.99
C LEU A 168 18.69 -6.40 -14.87
N ALA A 169 19.75 -6.03 -15.58
CA ALA A 169 20.51 -6.95 -16.42
C ALA A 169 21.27 -8.03 -15.61
N VAL A 170 21.85 -7.72 -14.44
CA VAL A 170 22.48 -8.73 -13.57
C VAL A 170 21.48 -9.65 -12.87
N HIS A 171 20.20 -9.27 -12.80
CA HIS A 171 19.09 -10.14 -12.39
C HIS A 171 18.41 -10.84 -13.59
N GLY A 172 18.93 -10.68 -14.82
CA GLY A 172 18.49 -11.42 -16.00
C GLY A 172 17.14 -10.99 -16.60
N VAL A 173 16.64 -9.82 -16.23
CA VAL A 173 15.50 -9.14 -16.86
C VAL A 173 15.76 -8.95 -18.35
N ASN A 174 14.72 -9.04 -19.18
CA ASN A 174 14.82 -8.80 -20.63
C ASN A 174 13.65 -8.03 -21.26
N ARG A 175 12.64 -7.63 -20.48
CA ARG A 175 11.59 -6.67 -20.85
C ARG A 175 11.56 -5.58 -19.78
N VAL A 176 11.76 -4.33 -20.17
CA VAL A 176 11.85 -3.19 -19.24
C VAL A 176 10.83 -2.13 -19.65
N LEU A 177 9.87 -1.80 -18.79
CA LEU A 177 8.90 -0.73 -19.04
C LEU A 177 9.59 0.65 -19.02
N VAL A 178 9.30 1.50 -20.01
CA VAL A 178 9.85 2.85 -20.12
C VAL A 178 8.75 3.83 -20.50
N TYR A 179 8.27 4.64 -19.54
CA TYR A 179 7.22 5.64 -19.73
C TYR A 179 7.77 7.06 -19.95
N MET A 180 8.96 7.35 -19.43
CA MET A 180 9.79 8.52 -19.70
C MET A 180 9.79 8.88 -21.19
N GLY A 181 9.43 10.12 -21.52
CA GLY A 181 9.32 10.62 -22.90
C GLY A 181 7.96 10.39 -23.58
N GLY A 182 7.03 9.67 -22.97
CA GLY A 182 5.65 9.53 -23.48
C GLY A 182 4.94 10.88 -23.60
N ASP A 183 5.21 11.81 -22.69
CA ASP A 183 4.79 13.22 -22.75
C ASP A 183 5.17 13.92 -24.06
N ALA A 184 6.41 13.74 -24.52
CA ALA A 184 6.88 14.29 -25.79
C ALA A 184 6.17 13.67 -27.01
N VAL A 185 5.89 12.36 -26.98
CA VAL A 185 5.15 11.67 -28.06
C VAL A 185 3.72 12.21 -28.18
N TYR A 186 3.00 12.30 -27.06
CA TYR A 186 1.64 12.87 -27.03
C TYR A 186 1.63 14.34 -27.47
N TYR A 187 2.59 15.15 -27.01
CA TYR A 187 2.76 16.52 -27.46
C TYR A 187 2.93 16.60 -28.99
N ASP A 188 3.89 15.89 -29.57
CA ASP A 188 4.15 15.93 -31.02
C ASP A 188 2.98 15.35 -31.84
N THR A 189 2.23 14.39 -31.28
CA THR A 189 1.00 13.84 -31.87
C THR A 189 -0.08 14.92 -32.00
N PHE A 190 -0.55 15.48 -30.88
CA PHE A 190 -1.70 16.38 -30.88
C PHE A 190 -1.40 17.77 -31.44
N ARG A 191 -0.14 18.19 -31.52
CA ARG A 191 0.28 19.38 -32.29
C ARG A 191 -0.06 19.27 -33.79
N GLN A 192 -0.27 18.05 -34.32
CA GLN A 192 -0.74 17.82 -35.70
C GLN A 192 -2.27 17.93 -35.83
N PHE A 193 -3.01 17.82 -34.73
CA PHE A 193 -4.48 17.87 -34.65
C PHE A 193 -5.00 19.21 -34.10
N GLY A 194 -4.33 20.32 -34.42
CA GLY A 194 -4.81 21.67 -34.10
C GLY A 194 -4.61 22.14 -32.66
N TYR A 195 -4.02 21.33 -31.77
CA TYR A 195 -3.64 21.78 -30.43
C TYR A 195 -2.43 22.69 -30.46
N THR A 196 -2.43 23.74 -29.66
CA THR A 196 -1.32 24.67 -29.43
C THR A 196 -0.32 24.11 -28.42
N ASP A 197 0.87 24.73 -28.35
CA ASP A 197 1.88 24.42 -27.32
C ASP A 197 1.33 24.59 -25.89
N ALA A 198 0.50 25.62 -25.66
CA ALA A 198 -0.06 25.92 -24.35
C ALA A 198 -1.11 24.89 -23.91
N GLU A 199 -1.99 24.47 -24.82
CA GLU A 199 -3.02 23.45 -24.53
C GLU A 199 -2.37 22.11 -24.17
N MET A 200 -1.39 21.65 -24.97
CA MET A 200 -0.71 20.36 -24.70
C MET A 200 0.04 20.36 -23.38
N ARG A 201 0.77 21.44 -23.07
CA ARG A 201 1.52 21.53 -21.80
C ARG A 201 0.64 21.73 -20.57
N ALA A 202 -0.64 22.08 -20.75
CA ALA A 202 -1.63 22.14 -19.67
C ALA A 202 -2.34 20.81 -19.45
N TRP A 203 -2.55 20.02 -20.51
CA TRP A 203 -3.18 18.69 -20.43
C TRP A 203 -2.23 17.60 -19.89
N ILE A 204 -0.94 17.70 -20.19
CA ILE A 204 0.08 16.75 -19.67
C ILE A 204 0.40 17.08 -18.20
N PRO A 205 0.37 16.09 -17.28
CA PRO A 205 0.74 16.30 -15.87
C PRO A 205 2.21 16.66 -15.66
N ALA A 206 2.51 17.16 -14.47
CA ALA A 206 3.88 17.12 -13.95
C ALA A 206 4.44 15.68 -13.92
N PRO A 207 5.75 15.48 -14.14
CA PRO A 207 6.38 14.17 -14.32
C PRO A 207 5.95 13.06 -13.36
N ALA A 208 5.80 13.35 -12.06
CA ALA A 208 5.46 12.30 -11.11
C ALA A 208 4.04 11.74 -11.28
N ARG A 209 3.13 12.44 -11.99
CA ARG A 209 1.76 11.97 -12.30
C ARG A 209 1.58 11.38 -13.70
N GLN A 210 2.60 11.43 -14.54
CA GLN A 210 2.49 10.93 -15.91
C GLN A 210 2.08 9.44 -16.00
N PRO A 211 2.46 8.52 -15.09
CA PRO A 211 1.92 7.16 -15.07
C PRO A 211 0.39 7.05 -15.09
N TRP A 212 -0.31 7.77 -14.22
CA TRP A 212 -1.78 7.71 -14.15
C TRP A 212 -2.46 8.39 -15.34
N TRP A 213 -1.80 9.37 -15.97
CA TRP A 213 -2.29 9.94 -17.22
C TRP A 213 -2.09 8.99 -18.42
N LEU A 214 -0.96 8.28 -18.48
CA LEU A 214 -0.75 7.22 -19.48
C LEU A 214 -1.78 6.08 -19.31
N LEU A 215 -2.13 5.73 -18.07
CA LEU A 215 -3.20 4.79 -17.71
C LEU A 215 -4.64 5.32 -17.94
N GLN A 216 -4.81 6.55 -18.46
CA GLN A 216 -6.11 7.22 -18.64
C GLN A 216 -6.90 7.51 -17.34
N ASN A 217 -6.25 7.48 -16.17
CA ASN A 217 -6.87 7.76 -14.86
C ASN A 217 -6.98 9.27 -14.55
N MET A 218 -6.13 10.12 -15.13
CA MET A 218 -6.18 11.57 -14.90
C MET A 218 -5.62 12.37 -16.08
N SER A 219 -5.84 13.69 -16.08
CA SER A 219 -5.09 14.64 -16.91
C SER A 219 -4.81 15.94 -16.14
N GLY A 220 -3.80 16.68 -16.58
CA GLY A 220 -3.30 17.86 -15.86
C GLY A 220 -2.70 17.52 -14.48
N PHE A 221 -2.83 18.45 -13.52
CA PHE A 221 -2.18 18.45 -12.20
C PHE A 221 -0.66 18.73 -12.22
N GLY A 222 -0.19 19.51 -11.23
CA GLY A 222 1.22 19.93 -11.09
C GLY A 222 1.78 20.80 -12.24
N GLY A 223 1.01 21.04 -13.30
CA GLY A 223 1.44 21.75 -14.51
C GLY A 223 1.12 23.26 -14.53
N PRO A 224 1.23 23.91 -15.71
CA PRO A 224 1.70 23.32 -16.97
C PRO A 224 3.21 23.04 -16.94
N ILE A 225 3.64 21.96 -17.58
CA ILE A 225 5.08 21.66 -17.75
C ILE A 225 5.74 22.67 -18.69
N SER A 226 7.03 22.96 -18.54
CA SER A 226 7.76 23.75 -19.54
C SER A 226 8.17 22.91 -20.75
N ARG A 227 8.40 23.58 -21.89
CA ARG A 227 8.97 22.92 -23.07
C ARG A 227 10.41 22.46 -22.84
N GLN A 228 11.17 23.13 -21.97
CA GLN A 228 12.51 22.68 -21.59
C GLN A 228 12.46 21.37 -20.79
N LEU A 229 11.50 21.23 -19.87
CA LEU A 229 11.32 20.01 -19.09
C LEU A 229 10.94 18.82 -19.99
N LEU A 230 9.99 19.03 -20.91
CA LEU A 230 9.55 18.04 -21.89
C LEU A 230 10.72 17.55 -22.77
N GLU A 231 11.48 18.47 -23.37
CA GLU A 231 12.61 18.09 -24.23
C GLU A 231 13.78 17.48 -23.42
N LYS A 232 14.01 17.91 -22.17
CA LYS A 232 15.00 17.29 -21.27
C LYS A 232 14.61 15.85 -20.93
N ARG A 233 13.30 15.57 -20.73
CA ARG A 233 12.78 14.20 -20.51
C ARG A 233 12.92 13.33 -21.75
N ALA A 234 12.61 13.87 -22.94
CA ALA A 234 12.82 13.17 -24.20
C ALA A 234 14.30 12.76 -24.43
N VAL A 235 15.25 13.66 -24.16
CA VAL A 235 16.70 13.34 -24.28
C VAL A 235 17.15 12.27 -23.27
N LEU A 236 16.52 12.17 -22.10
CA LEU A 236 16.78 11.08 -21.16
C LEU A 236 16.13 9.77 -21.63
N ALA A 237 14.90 9.82 -22.15
CA ALA A 237 14.20 8.67 -22.71
C ALA A 237 15.00 7.98 -23.81
N GLU A 238 15.53 8.74 -24.77
CA GLU A 238 16.41 8.24 -25.85
C GLU A 238 17.57 7.41 -25.27
N LYS A 239 18.30 7.94 -24.29
CA LYS A 239 19.41 7.24 -23.63
C LYS A 239 18.99 5.97 -22.89
N ILE A 240 17.85 5.99 -22.20
CA ILE A 240 17.31 4.82 -21.49
C ILE A 240 16.98 3.73 -22.51
N ILE A 241 16.20 4.06 -23.53
CA ILE A 241 15.70 3.12 -24.54
C ILE A 241 16.86 2.51 -25.33
N ASP A 242 17.85 3.31 -25.72
CA ASP A 242 19.04 2.80 -26.40
C ASP A 242 19.91 1.94 -25.48
N ARG A 243 20.01 2.26 -24.18
CA ARG A 243 20.74 1.42 -23.23
C ARG A 243 20.05 0.07 -22.97
N VAL A 244 18.73 0.04 -22.99
CA VAL A 244 17.94 -1.22 -22.93
C VAL A 244 18.24 -2.07 -24.17
N ARG A 245 18.25 -1.48 -25.37
CA ARG A 245 18.61 -2.15 -26.64
C ARG A 245 20.04 -2.66 -26.66
N ASP A 246 21.00 -1.82 -26.26
CA ASP A 246 22.43 -2.13 -26.11
C ASP A 246 22.65 -3.36 -25.23
N LEU A 247 21.85 -3.52 -24.17
CA LEU A 247 21.91 -4.67 -23.28
C LEU A 247 21.24 -5.93 -23.86
N GLY A 248 20.67 -5.88 -25.06
CA GLY A 248 19.90 -6.96 -25.67
C GLY A 248 18.55 -7.21 -24.99
N MET A 249 18.03 -6.20 -24.27
CA MET A 249 16.70 -6.21 -23.67
C MET A 249 15.70 -5.48 -24.57
N THR A 250 14.40 -5.71 -24.38
CA THR A 250 13.35 -4.97 -25.10
C THR A 250 12.83 -3.81 -24.24
N PRO A 251 12.88 -2.55 -24.73
CA PRO A 251 12.20 -1.44 -24.09
C PRO A 251 10.70 -1.54 -24.38
N VAL A 252 9.90 -1.82 -23.37
CA VAL A 252 8.44 -1.85 -23.49
C VAL A 252 7.94 -0.42 -23.40
N LEU A 253 7.41 0.10 -24.52
CA LEU A 253 6.98 1.50 -24.64
C LEU A 253 5.46 1.61 -24.51
N PRO A 254 4.90 2.79 -24.16
CA PRO A 254 3.46 3.01 -24.24
C PRO A 254 2.94 2.78 -25.66
N GLY A 255 1.82 2.08 -25.82
CA GLY A 255 1.04 2.09 -27.06
C GLY A 255 -0.09 3.13 -27.01
N TYR A 256 -0.79 3.33 -28.14
CA TYR A 256 -1.94 4.21 -28.21
C TYR A 256 -3.26 3.44 -28.21
N TYR A 257 -4.15 3.82 -27.29
CA TYR A 257 -5.45 3.16 -27.08
C TYR A 257 -6.58 4.16 -26.76
N GLY A 258 -6.50 5.37 -27.36
CA GLY A 258 -7.65 6.30 -27.45
C GLY A 258 -7.62 7.52 -26.53
N SER A 259 -6.54 7.78 -25.80
CA SER A 259 -6.48 8.95 -24.90
C SER A 259 -6.44 10.25 -25.71
N VAL A 260 -7.44 11.12 -25.54
CA VAL A 260 -7.52 12.45 -26.19
C VAL A 260 -7.83 13.57 -25.19
N PRO A 261 -7.53 14.84 -25.50
CA PRO A 261 -8.06 15.98 -24.74
C PRO A 261 -9.57 16.19 -25.01
N ASP A 262 -10.26 16.75 -24.01
CA ASP A 262 -11.73 16.92 -23.96
C ASP A 262 -12.40 17.52 -25.21
N ASP A 263 -11.72 18.44 -25.89
CA ASP A 263 -12.25 19.18 -27.04
C ASP A 263 -11.85 18.57 -28.40
N PHE A 264 -11.29 17.36 -28.41
CA PHE A 264 -10.79 16.70 -29.62
C PHE A 264 -11.84 16.57 -30.74
N PRO A 265 -13.10 16.17 -30.48
CA PRO A 265 -14.14 16.16 -31.53
C PRO A 265 -14.34 17.51 -32.22
N ALA A 266 -14.20 18.62 -31.49
CA ALA A 266 -14.40 19.97 -32.01
C ALA A 266 -13.20 20.48 -32.83
N LYS A 267 -11.97 20.01 -32.53
CA LYS A 267 -10.75 20.36 -33.28
C LYS A 267 -10.53 19.46 -34.50
N HIS A 268 -10.85 18.17 -34.39
CA HIS A 268 -10.69 17.20 -35.47
C HIS A 268 -11.85 17.24 -36.47
N GLY A 269 -13.09 17.26 -35.98
CA GLY A 269 -14.28 17.03 -36.79
C GLY A 269 -14.35 15.62 -37.37
N GLY A 270 -15.14 15.45 -38.44
CA GLY A 270 -15.32 14.15 -39.08
C GLY A 270 -16.18 13.21 -38.24
N ASP A 271 -15.73 11.97 -38.06
CA ASP A 271 -16.37 10.93 -37.25
C ASP A 271 -15.78 10.80 -35.84
N ALA A 272 -14.97 11.76 -35.39
CA ALA A 272 -14.33 11.77 -34.08
C ALA A 272 -15.35 11.76 -32.92
N ALA A 273 -15.70 10.56 -32.47
CA ALA A 273 -16.59 10.30 -31.35
C ALA A 273 -15.79 9.91 -30.10
N VAL A 274 -16.18 10.42 -28.94
CA VAL A 274 -15.54 10.12 -27.65
C VAL A 274 -16.54 9.63 -26.62
N VAL A 275 -16.10 8.73 -25.75
CA VAL A 275 -16.85 8.29 -24.57
C VAL A 275 -16.25 8.95 -23.33
N ALA A 276 -17.08 9.71 -22.60
CA ALA A 276 -16.66 10.35 -21.37
C ALA A 276 -16.32 9.32 -20.28
N GLN A 277 -15.11 9.40 -19.74
CA GLN A 277 -14.58 8.40 -18.80
C GLN A 277 -14.89 8.68 -17.33
N GLY A 278 -15.45 9.86 -17.00
CA GLY A 278 -15.79 10.24 -15.63
C GLY A 278 -14.56 10.60 -14.80
N THR A 279 -14.48 10.09 -13.57
CA THR A 279 -13.42 10.41 -12.60
C THR A 279 -12.76 9.18 -12.00
N TRP A 280 -11.51 9.34 -11.56
CA TRP A 280 -10.77 8.37 -10.74
C TRP A 280 -10.06 9.17 -9.64
N GLY A 281 -10.22 8.80 -8.37
CA GLY A 281 -9.62 9.51 -7.23
C GLY A 281 -9.81 11.04 -7.25
N ALA A 282 -11.06 11.50 -7.47
CA ALA A 282 -11.48 12.87 -7.75
C ALA A 282 -10.91 13.57 -9.01
N PHE A 283 -9.99 12.96 -9.76
CA PHE A 283 -9.47 13.53 -10.99
C PHE A 283 -10.36 13.25 -12.19
N LYS A 284 -10.52 14.24 -13.08
CA LYS A 284 -11.14 14.01 -14.39
C LYS A 284 -10.23 13.10 -15.22
N ARG A 285 -10.78 11.99 -15.69
CA ARG A 285 -10.16 11.11 -16.70
C ARG A 285 -10.22 11.80 -18.07
N PRO A 286 -9.19 11.69 -18.94
CA PRO A 286 -9.30 12.11 -20.33
C PRO A 286 -10.42 11.33 -21.03
N ASP A 287 -11.08 11.96 -22.01
CA ASP A 287 -12.11 11.29 -22.78
C ASP A 287 -11.49 10.22 -23.71
N TRP A 288 -12.24 9.15 -23.97
CA TRP A 288 -11.76 7.99 -24.74
C TRP A 288 -12.29 8.04 -26.18
N LEU A 289 -11.38 8.21 -27.15
CA LEU A 289 -11.68 8.20 -28.58
C LEU A 289 -12.11 6.80 -29.04
N ASP A 290 -13.33 6.69 -29.57
CA ASP A 290 -13.93 5.43 -30.00
C ASP A 290 -13.04 4.74 -31.07
N PRO A 291 -12.46 3.56 -30.77
CA PRO A 291 -11.56 2.87 -31.69
C PRO A 291 -12.18 2.42 -33.01
N ARG A 292 -13.51 2.47 -33.15
CA ARG A 292 -14.23 2.16 -34.40
C ARG A 292 -14.16 3.30 -35.44
N THR A 293 -13.67 4.48 -35.05
CA THR A 293 -13.66 5.70 -35.89
C THR A 293 -12.39 5.83 -36.73
N THR A 294 -12.50 6.50 -37.89
CA THR A 294 -11.33 6.83 -38.71
C THR A 294 -10.40 7.84 -38.02
N ALA A 295 -10.96 8.73 -37.19
CA ALA A 295 -10.19 9.59 -36.30
C ALA A 295 -9.24 8.82 -35.34
N PHE A 296 -9.66 7.68 -34.79
CA PHE A 296 -8.77 6.83 -33.97
C PHE A 296 -7.57 6.32 -34.79
N ASP A 297 -7.84 5.85 -35.99
CA ASP A 297 -6.85 5.29 -36.91
C ASP A 297 -5.79 6.35 -37.31
N ASP A 298 -6.23 7.60 -37.53
CA ASP A 298 -5.37 8.75 -37.82
C ASP A 298 -4.51 9.16 -36.61
N VAL A 299 -5.08 9.25 -35.40
CA VAL A 299 -4.32 9.60 -34.18
C VAL A 299 -3.34 8.49 -33.81
N ALA A 300 -3.72 7.21 -33.91
CA ALA A 300 -2.83 6.09 -33.66
C ALA A 300 -1.64 6.09 -34.64
N ALA A 301 -1.89 6.32 -35.93
CA ALA A 301 -0.84 6.44 -36.94
C ALA A 301 0.09 7.64 -36.70
N ALA A 302 -0.43 8.77 -36.20
CA ALA A 302 0.37 9.93 -35.79
C ALA A 302 1.20 9.66 -34.53
N PHE A 303 0.63 9.01 -33.52
CA PHE A 303 1.32 8.61 -32.29
C PHE A 303 2.50 7.68 -32.56
N TYR A 304 2.27 6.57 -33.27
CA TYR A 304 3.34 5.62 -33.57
C TYR A 304 4.37 6.20 -34.56
N ARG A 305 4.03 7.24 -35.34
CA ARG A 305 5.02 8.01 -36.12
C ARG A 305 5.88 8.88 -35.20
N ALA A 306 5.29 9.72 -34.36
CA ALA A 306 6.02 10.59 -33.43
C ALA A 306 6.94 9.78 -32.49
N GLN A 307 6.46 8.66 -31.96
CA GLN A 307 7.26 7.76 -31.12
C GLN A 307 8.45 7.16 -31.88
N LYS A 308 8.27 6.76 -33.15
CA LYS A 308 9.35 6.24 -33.98
C LYS A 308 10.39 7.31 -34.29
N GLU A 309 9.95 8.54 -34.58
CA GLU A 309 10.82 9.67 -34.89
C GLU A 309 11.64 10.12 -33.68
N ARG A 310 11.08 10.05 -32.46
CA ARG A 310 11.77 10.38 -31.21
C ARG A 310 12.67 9.27 -30.70
N PHE A 311 12.20 8.01 -30.70
CA PHE A 311 12.83 6.93 -29.93
C PHE A 311 13.06 5.63 -30.71
N GLY A 312 12.71 5.57 -32.00
CA GLY A 312 12.76 4.34 -32.80
C GLY A 312 11.66 3.34 -32.47
N GLU A 313 11.84 2.08 -32.89
CA GLU A 313 10.82 1.04 -32.78
C GLU A 313 11.08 0.08 -31.59
N SER A 314 10.02 -0.58 -31.13
CA SER A 314 10.09 -1.70 -30.19
C SER A 314 9.25 -2.87 -30.71
N THR A 315 9.45 -4.04 -30.12
CA THR A 315 8.68 -5.27 -30.39
C THR A 315 7.60 -5.55 -29.34
N MET A 316 7.49 -4.71 -28.30
CA MET A 316 6.49 -4.88 -27.23
C MET A 316 6.00 -3.52 -26.72
N TYR A 317 4.68 -3.41 -26.52
CA TYR A 317 3.99 -2.16 -26.17
C TYR A 317 3.00 -2.38 -25.03
N LYS A 318 3.01 -1.50 -24.01
CA LYS A 318 2.11 -1.55 -22.85
C LYS A 318 0.87 -0.68 -23.10
N MET A 319 -0.32 -1.26 -22.93
CA MET A 319 -1.61 -0.56 -23.05
C MET A 319 -2.64 -1.24 -22.15
N ASP A 320 -3.41 -0.46 -21.39
CA ASP A 320 -4.35 -0.97 -20.38
C ASP A 320 -5.72 -0.34 -20.57
N LEU A 321 -6.47 -0.92 -21.51
CA LEU A 321 -7.80 -0.46 -21.87
C LEU A 321 -8.73 -0.57 -20.65
N LEU A 322 -9.45 0.52 -20.32
CA LEU A 322 -10.38 0.60 -19.18
C LEU A 322 -9.75 0.25 -17.82
N HIS A 323 -8.50 0.67 -17.61
CA HIS A 323 -7.79 0.49 -16.34
C HIS A 323 -8.49 1.22 -15.17
N GLU A 324 -8.78 0.47 -14.10
CA GLU A 324 -9.47 0.94 -12.88
C GLU A 324 -10.75 1.75 -13.15
N GLY A 325 -11.58 1.25 -14.07
CA GLY A 325 -12.86 1.83 -14.42
C GLY A 325 -12.85 2.53 -15.78
N GLY A 326 -13.33 3.77 -15.81
CA GLY A 326 -13.77 4.38 -17.07
C GLY A 326 -15.12 3.80 -17.52
N ASN A 327 -15.49 4.04 -18.78
CA ASN A 327 -16.77 3.60 -19.34
C ASN A 327 -16.63 3.29 -20.83
N ALA A 328 -17.11 2.12 -21.25
CA ALA A 328 -17.14 1.76 -22.68
C ALA A 328 -18.28 2.45 -23.45
N GLY A 329 -19.31 2.95 -22.76
CA GLY A 329 -20.49 3.54 -23.40
C GLY A 329 -21.26 2.49 -24.22
N ASP A 330 -21.49 2.78 -25.49
CA ASP A 330 -22.04 1.85 -26.48
C ASP A 330 -20.96 1.11 -27.31
N VAL A 331 -19.68 1.35 -27.04
CA VAL A 331 -18.56 0.72 -27.77
C VAL A 331 -18.38 -0.73 -27.30
N PRO A 332 -18.51 -1.75 -28.18
CA PRO A 332 -18.26 -3.13 -27.79
C PRO A 332 -16.77 -3.36 -27.48
N VAL A 333 -16.46 -3.78 -26.25
CA VAL A 333 -15.06 -3.90 -25.77
C VAL A 333 -14.20 -4.81 -26.65
N GLY A 334 -14.76 -5.91 -27.18
CA GLY A 334 -14.02 -6.81 -28.09
C GLY A 334 -13.72 -6.17 -29.46
N GLU A 335 -14.64 -5.38 -30.01
CA GLU A 335 -14.40 -4.64 -31.27
C GLU A 335 -13.35 -3.52 -31.05
N ALA A 336 -13.45 -2.82 -29.91
CA ALA A 336 -12.46 -1.81 -29.51
C ALA A 336 -11.07 -2.42 -29.34
N ALA A 337 -10.95 -3.56 -28.67
CA ALA A 337 -9.69 -4.28 -28.48
C ALA A 337 -9.07 -4.71 -29.82
N GLY A 338 -9.88 -5.29 -30.71
CA GLY A 338 -9.44 -5.66 -32.07
C GLY A 338 -8.99 -4.46 -32.90
N ALA A 339 -9.64 -3.30 -32.76
CA ALA A 339 -9.22 -2.06 -33.44
C ALA A 339 -7.92 -1.47 -32.86
N VAL A 340 -7.76 -1.46 -31.53
CA VAL A 340 -6.50 -1.08 -30.85
C VAL A 340 -5.34 -1.98 -31.30
N GLU A 341 -5.55 -3.29 -31.33
CA GLU A 341 -4.56 -4.25 -31.83
C GLU A 341 -4.26 -4.02 -33.32
N ALA A 342 -5.28 -3.86 -34.16
CA ALA A 342 -5.09 -3.62 -35.60
C ALA A 342 -4.26 -2.35 -35.87
N ALA A 343 -4.52 -1.26 -35.13
CA ALA A 343 -3.73 -0.04 -35.22
C ALA A 343 -2.27 -0.24 -34.78
N LEU A 344 -2.03 -1.00 -33.70
CA LEU A 344 -0.68 -1.41 -33.30
C LEU A 344 0.01 -2.24 -34.39
N GLN A 345 -0.62 -3.31 -34.90
CA GLN A 345 -0.03 -4.19 -35.90
C GLN A 345 0.22 -3.48 -37.24
N LYS A 346 -0.65 -2.55 -37.63
CA LYS A 346 -0.49 -1.67 -38.82
C LYS A 346 0.74 -0.77 -38.69
N ALA A 347 1.02 -0.25 -37.50
CA ALA A 347 2.18 0.60 -37.23
C ALA A 347 3.47 -0.18 -36.89
N ARG A 348 3.33 -1.39 -36.34
CA ARG A 348 4.40 -2.26 -35.80
C ARG A 348 4.08 -3.74 -36.04
N PRO A 349 4.25 -4.25 -37.27
CA PRO A 349 3.91 -5.63 -37.60
C PRO A 349 4.63 -6.66 -36.73
N GLY A 350 3.85 -7.51 -36.06
CA GLY A 350 4.35 -8.58 -35.20
C GLY A 350 4.68 -8.18 -33.77
N ALA A 351 4.43 -6.93 -33.36
CA ALA A 351 4.62 -6.48 -31.99
C ALA A 351 3.69 -7.20 -31.00
N VAL A 352 4.10 -7.25 -29.73
CA VAL A 352 3.33 -7.83 -28.63
C VAL A 352 2.67 -6.73 -27.79
N TRP A 353 1.36 -6.82 -27.56
CA TRP A 353 0.63 -6.02 -26.59
C TRP A 353 0.83 -6.63 -25.19
N ALA A 354 1.57 -5.93 -24.33
CA ALA A 354 1.63 -6.22 -22.90
C ALA A 354 0.46 -5.53 -22.16
N ILE A 355 -0.26 -6.25 -21.30
CA ILE A 355 -1.41 -5.72 -20.55
C ILE A 355 -1.35 -6.19 -19.09
N LEU A 356 -1.71 -5.33 -18.14
CA LEU A 356 -1.72 -5.66 -16.71
C LEU A 356 -2.92 -6.53 -16.35
N GLY A 357 -2.65 -7.67 -15.71
CA GLY A 357 -3.66 -8.47 -15.02
C GLY A 357 -3.96 -7.85 -13.65
N TRP A 358 -4.98 -7.00 -13.55
CA TRP A 358 -5.37 -6.28 -12.33
C TRP A 358 -6.88 -6.14 -12.21
N GLN A 359 -7.41 -6.36 -11.00
CA GLN A 359 -8.84 -6.45 -10.72
C GLN A 359 -9.54 -7.40 -11.72
N ASN A 360 -10.44 -6.88 -12.56
CA ASN A 360 -11.18 -7.64 -13.58
C ASN A 360 -10.59 -7.48 -15.01
N ASN A 361 -9.44 -6.82 -15.16
CA ASN A 361 -8.77 -6.59 -16.44
C ASN A 361 -7.59 -7.56 -16.63
N PRO A 362 -7.32 -8.08 -17.85
CA PRO A 362 -8.13 -8.00 -19.05
C PRO A 362 -9.45 -8.78 -18.94
N ALA A 363 -10.56 -8.15 -19.32
CA ALA A 363 -11.86 -8.80 -19.40
C ALA A 363 -11.90 -9.87 -20.51
N LYS A 364 -12.76 -10.89 -20.38
CA LYS A 364 -12.87 -11.97 -21.36
C LYS A 364 -13.23 -11.45 -22.76
N GLU A 365 -14.10 -10.45 -22.82
CA GLU A 365 -14.57 -9.81 -24.05
C GLU A 365 -13.44 -9.08 -24.79
N LEU A 366 -12.48 -8.51 -24.05
CA LEU A 366 -11.25 -7.93 -24.61
C LEU A 366 -10.38 -9.02 -25.21
N LEU A 367 -10.12 -10.09 -24.45
CA LEU A 367 -9.26 -11.20 -24.87
C LEU A 367 -9.80 -11.95 -26.09
N ASP A 368 -11.11 -12.11 -26.20
CA ASP A 368 -11.73 -12.78 -27.36
C ASP A 368 -11.80 -11.89 -28.62
N GLY A 369 -11.47 -10.59 -28.51
CA GLY A 369 -11.40 -9.63 -29.62
C GLY A 369 -10.03 -9.49 -30.29
N VAL A 370 -8.98 -10.14 -29.79
CA VAL A 370 -7.57 -9.95 -30.21
C VAL A 370 -6.87 -11.27 -30.61
N ASP A 371 -5.77 -11.17 -31.37
CA ASP A 371 -4.84 -12.28 -31.55
C ASP A 371 -4.09 -12.53 -30.23
N LYS A 372 -4.60 -13.47 -29.44
CA LYS A 372 -3.99 -13.90 -28.17
C LYS A 372 -2.51 -14.29 -28.31
N SER A 373 -2.01 -14.70 -29.49
CA SER A 373 -0.58 -14.98 -29.70
C SER A 373 0.31 -13.73 -29.76
N ARG A 374 -0.31 -12.54 -29.87
CA ARG A 374 0.31 -11.20 -29.85
C ARG A 374 0.07 -10.47 -28.54
N MET A 375 -0.46 -11.12 -27.51
CA MET A 375 -0.66 -10.54 -26.19
C MET A 375 0.23 -11.21 -25.13
N LEU A 376 0.67 -10.44 -24.14
CA LEU A 376 1.32 -10.92 -22.92
C LEU A 376 0.65 -10.26 -21.71
N ILE A 377 -0.05 -11.05 -20.90
CA ILE A 377 -0.64 -10.57 -19.65
C ILE A 377 0.46 -10.59 -18.57
N VAL A 378 0.74 -9.46 -17.93
CA VAL A 378 1.62 -9.41 -16.75
C VAL A 378 0.75 -9.48 -15.50
N ASP A 379 0.79 -10.63 -14.79
CA ASP A 379 -0.16 -10.92 -13.71
C ASP A 379 0.19 -10.18 -12.41
N GLY A 380 -0.61 -9.18 -12.03
CA GLY A 380 -0.44 -8.46 -10.77
C GLY A 380 -1.03 -9.18 -9.55
N LEU A 381 -1.65 -10.35 -9.72
CA LEU A 381 -2.47 -11.02 -8.71
C LEU A 381 -2.04 -12.46 -8.41
N SER A 382 -0.96 -12.99 -9.02
CA SER A 382 -0.57 -14.41 -8.84
C SER A 382 -0.35 -14.80 -7.38
N ASP A 383 0.08 -13.84 -6.56
CA ASP A 383 0.37 -13.99 -5.13
C ASP A 383 -0.57 -13.17 -4.22
N ARG A 384 -1.69 -12.64 -4.72
CA ARG A 384 -2.61 -11.81 -3.90
C ARG A 384 -3.82 -12.57 -3.36
N TYR A 385 -4.43 -13.47 -4.13
CA TYR A 385 -5.64 -14.18 -3.69
C TYR A 385 -5.51 -15.70 -3.84
N THR A 386 -6.03 -16.44 -2.87
CA THR A 386 -6.13 -17.93 -2.90
C THR A 386 -7.10 -18.45 -3.95
N THR A 387 -7.99 -17.59 -4.49
CA THR A 387 -8.92 -17.92 -5.57
C THR A 387 -8.24 -17.98 -6.94
N VAL A 388 -7.11 -17.30 -7.14
CA VAL A 388 -6.33 -17.37 -8.37
C VAL A 388 -5.63 -18.73 -8.46
N THR A 389 -6.20 -19.61 -9.29
CA THR A 389 -5.83 -21.04 -9.35
C THR A 389 -5.73 -21.63 -10.76
N ASP A 390 -6.40 -21.05 -11.77
CA ASP A 390 -6.36 -21.55 -13.16
C ASP A 390 -6.34 -20.40 -14.19
N ARG A 391 -5.14 -19.81 -14.39
CA ARG A 391 -4.95 -18.72 -15.36
C ARG A 391 -5.19 -19.11 -16.82
N GLU A 392 -5.01 -20.38 -17.18
CA GLU A 392 -5.35 -20.89 -18.50
C GLU A 392 -6.86 -20.80 -18.79
N SER A 393 -7.69 -21.03 -17.76
CA SER A 393 -9.13 -20.83 -17.82
C SER A 393 -9.50 -19.34 -17.82
N ASP A 394 -8.99 -18.57 -16.83
CA ASP A 394 -9.29 -17.13 -16.67
C ASP A 394 -9.05 -16.33 -17.95
N TRP A 395 -7.96 -16.63 -18.66
CA TRP A 395 -7.53 -15.89 -19.85
C TRP A 395 -7.65 -16.67 -21.16
N GLY A 396 -8.32 -17.83 -21.14
CA GLY A 396 -8.60 -18.64 -22.32
C GLY A 396 -7.36 -18.97 -23.16
N GLY A 397 -6.26 -19.33 -22.50
CA GLY A 397 -4.98 -19.70 -23.13
C GLY A 397 -4.11 -18.53 -23.62
N THR A 398 -4.41 -17.28 -23.26
CA THR A 398 -3.54 -16.12 -23.59
C THR A 398 -2.20 -16.23 -22.87
N PRO A 399 -1.04 -15.96 -23.51
CA PRO A 399 0.26 -15.99 -22.88
C PRO A 399 0.35 -15.01 -21.70
N TYR A 400 0.95 -15.45 -20.60
CA TYR A 400 1.03 -14.63 -19.38
C TYR A 400 2.35 -14.79 -18.62
N ALA A 401 2.66 -13.83 -17.77
CA ALA A 401 3.82 -13.83 -16.88
C ALA A 401 3.37 -13.87 -15.42
N PHE A 402 3.87 -14.82 -14.64
CA PHE A 402 3.63 -14.92 -13.19
C PHE A 402 4.26 -13.70 -12.52
N GLY A 403 3.46 -12.88 -11.84
CA GLY A 403 3.95 -11.62 -11.29
C GLY A 403 3.55 -11.41 -9.84
N SER A 404 4.13 -10.36 -9.28
CA SER A 404 3.80 -9.91 -7.93
C SER A 404 3.91 -8.39 -7.86
N ILE A 405 2.95 -7.79 -7.16
CA ILE A 405 2.97 -6.43 -6.67
C ILE A 405 3.11 -6.51 -5.15
N TRP A 406 4.33 -6.76 -4.65
CA TRP A 406 4.62 -6.86 -3.21
C TRP A 406 4.72 -5.48 -2.52
N ASN A 407 4.68 -4.40 -3.29
CA ASN A 407 4.86 -3.03 -2.85
C ASN A 407 3.89 -2.11 -3.60
N PHE A 408 3.07 -1.37 -2.85
CA PHE A 408 2.17 -0.32 -3.35
C PHE A 408 2.67 1.04 -2.86
N GLY A 409 2.45 2.12 -3.63
CA GLY A 409 2.86 3.49 -3.29
C GLY A 409 4.38 3.73 -3.11
N GLY A 410 5.21 2.70 -3.20
CA GLY A 410 6.60 2.74 -2.72
C GLY A 410 6.72 2.67 -1.19
N HIS A 411 5.75 2.08 -0.48
CA HIS A 411 5.81 1.94 0.98
C HIS A 411 7.13 1.32 1.45
N THR A 412 7.63 1.75 2.61
CA THR A 412 8.90 1.28 3.17
C THR A 412 8.90 -0.08 3.91
N PRO A 413 7.79 -0.79 4.22
CA PRO A 413 7.87 -2.08 4.90
C PRO A 413 8.67 -3.18 4.20
N ILE A 414 9.31 -4.03 5.00
CA ILE A 414 10.02 -5.23 4.53
C ILE A 414 9.00 -6.38 4.40
N GLY A 415 9.02 -7.08 3.27
CA GLY A 415 8.35 -8.38 3.13
C GLY A 415 7.85 -8.69 1.72
N ALA A 416 7.47 -9.96 1.51
CA ALA A 416 6.80 -10.46 0.32
C ALA A 416 6.17 -11.84 0.58
N ASN A 417 5.20 -12.26 -0.26
CA ASN A 417 4.58 -13.59 -0.21
C ASN A 417 5.48 -14.68 -0.86
N ALA A 418 6.77 -14.73 -0.49
CA ALA A 418 7.76 -15.64 -1.08
C ALA A 418 7.39 -17.14 -1.05
N PRO A 419 6.70 -17.70 -0.01
CA PRO A 419 6.25 -19.09 -0.01
C PRO A 419 5.26 -19.39 -1.13
N ASP A 420 4.32 -18.47 -1.42
CA ASP A 420 3.37 -18.62 -2.52
C ASP A 420 4.09 -18.59 -3.88
N TRP A 421 5.16 -17.80 -4.04
CA TRP A 421 5.91 -17.75 -5.30
C TRP A 421 6.61 -19.09 -5.61
N VAL A 422 7.35 -19.64 -4.65
CA VAL A 422 8.12 -20.88 -4.85
C VAL A 422 7.22 -22.11 -4.97
N ASP A 423 6.02 -22.06 -4.40
CA ASP A 423 5.02 -23.13 -4.47
C ASP A 423 4.17 -23.07 -5.76
N GLN A 424 3.70 -21.88 -6.16
CA GLN A 424 2.76 -21.73 -7.27
C GLN A 424 3.45 -21.67 -8.64
N TYR A 425 4.56 -20.94 -8.77
CA TYR A 425 5.21 -20.73 -10.07
C TYR A 425 5.60 -22.06 -10.76
N PRO A 426 6.23 -23.05 -10.09
CA PRO A 426 6.53 -24.34 -10.71
C PRO A 426 5.27 -25.12 -11.12
N LYS A 427 4.19 -25.07 -10.31
CA LYS A 427 2.92 -25.73 -10.62
C LYS A 427 2.28 -25.18 -11.90
N TRP A 428 2.36 -23.85 -12.10
CA TRP A 428 1.80 -23.19 -13.27
C TRP A 428 2.69 -23.40 -14.50
N ARG A 429 4.02 -23.30 -14.34
CA ARG A 429 5.02 -23.56 -15.41
C ARG A 429 4.94 -24.98 -15.94
N ASP A 430 4.86 -25.96 -15.04
CA ASP A 430 4.95 -27.39 -15.36
C ASP A 430 3.57 -28.00 -15.67
N LYS A 431 2.49 -27.20 -15.67
CA LYS A 431 1.13 -27.59 -16.08
C LYS A 431 1.12 -27.97 -17.58
N LYS A 432 0.50 -29.10 -17.91
CA LYS A 432 0.40 -29.57 -19.30
C LYS A 432 -0.38 -28.58 -20.15
N GLY A 433 0.29 -27.97 -21.14
CA GLY A 433 -0.31 -26.95 -21.99
C GLY A 433 -0.40 -25.56 -21.35
N SER A 434 0.42 -25.30 -20.33
CA SER A 434 0.56 -23.99 -19.70
C SER A 434 0.77 -22.88 -20.73
N ALA A 435 0.10 -21.75 -20.51
CA ALA A 435 0.33 -20.51 -21.26
C ALA A 435 1.34 -19.58 -20.56
N LEU A 436 1.97 -20.04 -19.47
CA LEU A 436 2.99 -19.27 -18.75
C LEU A 436 4.22 -19.05 -19.65
N ALA A 437 4.44 -17.80 -20.03
CA ALA A 437 5.52 -17.34 -20.90
C ALA A 437 6.52 -16.40 -20.18
N GLY A 438 6.35 -16.14 -18.87
CA GLY A 438 7.25 -15.24 -18.17
C GLY A 438 7.13 -15.16 -16.65
N ILE A 439 7.94 -14.25 -16.11
CA ILE A 439 7.78 -13.64 -14.78
C ILE A 439 7.65 -12.11 -14.91
N ALA A 440 6.99 -11.46 -13.97
CA ALA A 440 6.82 -10.01 -13.94
C ALA A 440 7.06 -9.41 -12.53
N ALA A 441 8.19 -8.72 -12.36
CA ALA A 441 8.52 -7.98 -11.15
C ALA A 441 7.88 -6.59 -11.21
N MET A 442 6.74 -6.39 -10.54
CA MET A 442 5.90 -5.20 -10.68
C MET A 442 5.60 -4.47 -9.37
N PRO A 443 6.61 -4.13 -8.54
CA PRO A 443 6.39 -3.22 -7.42
C PRO A 443 5.98 -1.85 -7.97
N GLU A 444 5.07 -1.17 -7.28
CA GLU A 444 4.78 0.24 -7.54
C GLU A 444 5.94 1.15 -7.15
N GLY A 445 6.82 0.72 -6.24
CA GLY A 445 8.10 1.36 -5.94
C GLY A 445 9.31 0.43 -6.03
N ALA A 446 10.17 0.59 -7.04
CA ALA A 446 11.36 -0.24 -7.27
C ALA A 446 12.67 0.39 -6.72
N ASP A 447 12.80 0.45 -5.41
CA ASP A 447 14.00 0.94 -4.69
C ASP A 447 14.28 0.22 -3.36
N ASN A 448 13.44 -0.74 -2.99
CA ASN A 448 13.40 -1.44 -1.70
C ASN A 448 13.29 -2.95 -1.91
N ASN A 449 13.25 -3.73 -0.82
CA ASN A 449 12.99 -5.19 -0.86
C ASN A 449 13.82 -5.97 -1.91
N ALA A 450 15.13 -5.70 -2.00
CA ALA A 450 16.03 -6.41 -2.92
C ALA A 450 15.93 -7.96 -2.94
N PRO A 451 15.65 -8.68 -1.82
CA PRO A 451 15.43 -10.12 -1.88
C PRO A 451 14.23 -10.51 -2.75
N ALA A 452 13.17 -9.69 -2.81
CA ALA A 452 11.99 -9.94 -3.64
C ALA A 452 12.34 -10.01 -5.14
N LEU A 453 13.06 -9.00 -5.66
CA LEU A 453 13.55 -9.01 -7.04
C LEU A 453 14.44 -10.23 -7.31
N ALA A 454 15.41 -10.47 -6.43
CA ALA A 454 16.38 -11.55 -6.61
C ALA A 454 15.72 -12.93 -6.62
N LEU A 455 14.77 -13.18 -5.71
CA LEU A 455 14.05 -14.46 -5.63
C LEU A 455 13.13 -14.64 -6.85
N LEU A 456 12.29 -13.64 -7.15
CA LEU A 456 11.33 -13.72 -8.26
C LEU A 456 12.05 -13.90 -9.60
N THR A 457 13.22 -13.27 -9.79
CA THR A 457 14.04 -13.46 -11.00
C THR A 457 14.79 -14.79 -11.01
N ASP A 458 15.28 -15.29 -9.87
CA ASP A 458 15.91 -16.62 -9.77
C ASP A 458 14.93 -17.77 -10.15
N LEU A 459 13.60 -17.59 -10.01
CA LEU A 459 12.61 -18.56 -10.49
C LEU A 459 12.72 -18.84 -12.00
N ALA A 460 13.03 -17.81 -12.80
CA ALA A 460 13.19 -17.95 -14.24
C ALA A 460 14.45 -18.74 -14.64
N TRP A 461 15.42 -18.91 -13.72
CA TRP A 461 16.69 -19.60 -13.96
C TRP A 461 16.80 -20.95 -13.23
N THR A 462 15.83 -21.28 -12.36
CA THR A 462 15.88 -22.47 -11.51
C THR A 462 14.98 -23.59 -12.06
N PRO A 463 15.52 -24.80 -12.33
CA PRO A 463 14.71 -25.97 -12.65
C PRO A 463 14.04 -26.51 -11.38
N GLY A 464 12.75 -26.89 -11.48
CA GLY A 464 11.98 -27.40 -10.34
C GLY A 464 11.52 -26.28 -9.39
N THR A 465 11.67 -26.53 -8.08
CA THR A 465 11.26 -25.66 -6.95
C THR A 465 12.48 -25.06 -6.26
N VAL A 466 12.36 -23.84 -5.72
CA VAL A 466 13.38 -23.22 -4.86
C VAL A 466 13.12 -23.60 -3.41
N ASP A 467 14.15 -24.05 -2.69
CA ASP A 467 14.12 -24.13 -1.23
C ASP A 467 14.46 -22.77 -0.63
N LEU A 468 13.59 -22.23 0.23
CA LEU A 468 13.76 -20.89 0.79
C LEU A 468 14.83 -20.83 1.88
N ASP A 469 15.06 -21.89 2.65
CA ASP A 469 16.07 -21.86 3.72
C ASP A 469 17.49 -21.86 3.11
N ASP A 470 17.72 -22.73 2.12
CA ASP A 470 18.96 -22.74 1.34
C ASP A 470 19.15 -21.43 0.55
N TRP A 471 18.09 -20.88 -0.05
CA TRP A 471 18.16 -19.63 -0.82
C TRP A 471 18.52 -18.44 0.07
N PHE A 472 17.86 -18.26 1.21
CA PHE A 472 18.15 -17.14 2.13
C PHE A 472 19.54 -17.28 2.80
N ALA A 473 19.99 -18.50 3.10
CA ALA A 473 21.36 -18.74 3.56
C ALA A 473 22.43 -18.36 2.51
N ALA A 474 22.20 -18.72 1.24
CA ALA A 474 23.08 -18.32 0.13
C ALA A 474 23.02 -16.81 -0.16
N TYR A 475 21.84 -16.20 -0.03
CA TYR A 475 21.64 -14.76 -0.17
C TYR A 475 22.46 -14.00 0.88
N ALA A 476 22.34 -14.35 2.17
CA ALA A 476 23.12 -13.76 3.27
C ALA A 476 24.64 -13.79 3.04
N LEU A 477 25.15 -14.94 2.58
CA LEU A 477 26.57 -15.14 2.25
C LEU A 477 27.06 -14.16 1.17
N SER A 478 26.34 -14.09 0.05
CA SER A 478 26.71 -13.22 -1.09
C SER A 478 26.44 -11.73 -0.86
N ARG A 479 25.49 -11.39 0.01
CA ARG A 479 25.12 -10.02 0.34
C ARG A 479 26.14 -9.32 1.25
N TYR A 480 26.84 -10.06 2.11
CA TYR A 480 27.82 -9.48 3.04
C TYR A 480 29.28 -9.85 2.76
N GLY A 481 29.58 -10.88 1.96
CA GLY A 481 30.95 -11.17 1.51
C GLY A 481 31.61 -12.44 2.03
N GLY A 482 30.93 -13.18 2.90
CA GLY A 482 31.53 -14.32 3.58
C GLY A 482 30.62 -14.97 4.60
N PRO A 483 30.95 -16.19 5.03
CA PRO A 483 30.11 -16.97 5.93
C PRO A 483 30.08 -16.34 7.32
N ASP A 484 28.89 -16.07 7.83
CA ASP A 484 28.68 -15.56 9.18
C ASP A 484 27.38 -16.11 9.75
N ARG A 485 27.45 -16.72 10.94
CA ARG A 485 26.29 -17.37 11.56
C ARG A 485 25.20 -16.38 11.93
N HIS A 486 25.57 -15.14 12.27
CA HIS A 486 24.65 -14.09 12.66
C HIS A 486 24.01 -13.46 11.41
N ALA A 487 24.75 -13.37 10.30
CA ALA A 487 24.16 -13.02 9.01
C ALA A 487 23.10 -14.05 8.56
N ALA A 488 23.43 -15.34 8.66
CA ALA A 488 22.51 -16.42 8.32
C ALA A 488 21.28 -16.42 9.24
N ALA A 489 21.45 -16.27 10.56
CA ALA A 489 20.33 -16.22 11.51
C ALA A 489 19.43 -14.99 11.32
N ALA A 490 20.01 -13.83 10.96
CA ALA A 490 19.24 -12.64 10.62
C ALA A 490 18.35 -12.87 9.40
N TRP A 491 18.92 -13.39 8.31
CA TRP A 491 18.18 -13.67 7.08
C TRP A 491 17.19 -14.82 7.22
N GLN A 492 17.48 -15.83 8.04
CA GLN A 492 16.49 -16.86 8.43
C GLN A 492 15.33 -16.22 9.21
N THR A 493 15.59 -15.31 10.15
CA THR A 493 14.52 -14.62 10.88
C THR A 493 13.64 -13.79 9.92
N ILE A 494 14.25 -13.04 9.00
CA ILE A 494 13.53 -12.26 7.97
C ILE A 494 12.71 -13.21 7.07
N ARG A 495 13.30 -14.33 6.64
CA ARG A 495 12.62 -15.39 5.89
C ARG A 495 11.41 -15.91 6.65
N ASP A 496 11.55 -16.29 7.92
CA ASP A 496 10.51 -16.94 8.73
C ASP A 496 9.36 -16.01 9.15
N THR A 497 9.52 -14.69 8.95
CA THR A 497 8.56 -13.66 9.35
C THR A 497 8.11 -12.80 8.17
N ALA A 498 8.83 -11.72 7.86
CA ALA A 498 8.46 -10.74 6.83
C ALA A 498 8.42 -11.34 5.41
N TYR A 499 9.23 -12.36 5.12
CA TYR A 499 9.23 -13.11 3.86
C TYR A 499 8.52 -14.48 4.00
N ASN A 500 7.73 -14.71 5.05
CA ASN A 500 6.85 -15.89 5.23
C ASN A 500 5.36 -15.52 5.19
N MET A 501 5.03 -14.31 4.70
CA MET A 501 3.64 -13.90 4.49
C MET A 501 3.02 -14.75 3.38
N SER A 502 1.69 -14.81 3.34
CA SER A 502 0.97 -15.58 2.34
C SER A 502 -0.35 -14.92 1.95
N ARG A 503 -0.76 -15.15 0.70
CA ARG A 503 -2.01 -14.68 0.07
C ARG A 503 -3.31 -15.15 0.76
N ALA A 504 -3.20 -15.96 1.81
CA ALA A 504 -4.33 -16.45 2.61
C ALA A 504 -5.18 -15.32 3.22
N ASP A 505 -4.61 -14.14 3.45
CA ASP A 505 -5.29 -12.95 3.96
C ASP A 505 -5.67 -11.92 2.88
N SER A 506 -5.55 -12.29 1.59
CA SER A 506 -5.90 -11.46 0.43
C SER A 506 -4.99 -10.24 0.14
N TRP A 507 -3.78 -10.22 0.69
CA TRP A 507 -2.76 -9.20 0.49
C TRP A 507 -1.46 -9.77 -0.12
N SER A 508 -0.75 -8.97 -0.92
CA SER A 508 0.60 -9.26 -1.45
C SER A 508 1.69 -8.42 -0.76
N GLU A 509 1.30 -7.32 -0.12
CA GLU A 509 2.12 -6.27 0.48
C GLU A 509 2.25 -6.39 2.02
N ALA A 510 3.37 -5.91 2.57
CA ALA A 510 3.61 -5.91 4.02
C ALA A 510 2.82 -4.78 4.72
N PRO A 511 2.43 -4.94 6.00
CA PRO A 511 1.69 -3.92 6.74
C PRO A 511 2.58 -2.72 7.10
N ASP A 512 2.09 -1.51 6.82
CA ASP A 512 2.70 -0.25 7.24
C ASP A 512 2.82 -0.11 8.77
N GLY A 513 3.78 0.68 9.23
CA GLY A 513 3.73 1.29 10.55
C GLY A 513 2.67 2.40 10.62
N LEU A 514 2.28 2.77 11.84
CA LEU A 514 1.27 3.80 12.09
C LEU A 514 1.86 5.20 12.31
N PHE A 515 3.20 5.34 12.31
CA PHE A 515 3.84 6.65 12.39
C PHE A 515 3.49 7.54 11.18
N GLY A 516 3.40 6.93 9.98
CA GLY A 516 3.01 7.60 8.74
C GLY A 516 1.50 7.78 8.53
N ALA A 517 0.64 7.33 9.46
CA ALA A 517 -0.81 7.49 9.33
C ALA A 517 -1.28 8.91 9.69
N ARG A 518 -2.39 9.36 9.10
CA ARG A 518 -3.21 10.45 9.67
C ARG A 518 -3.65 10.06 11.09
N PRO A 519 -3.41 10.89 12.13
CA PRO A 519 -3.61 10.48 13.52
C PRO A 519 -5.06 10.16 13.89
N SER A 520 -5.24 8.97 14.45
CA SER A 520 -6.41 8.58 15.24
C SER A 520 -5.98 7.59 16.33
N LEU A 521 -6.63 7.59 17.49
CA LEU A 521 -6.48 6.53 18.51
C LEU A 521 -6.88 5.14 17.99
N THR A 522 -7.62 5.06 16.88
CA THR A 522 -8.07 3.83 16.22
C THR A 522 -7.40 3.56 14.87
N ALA A 523 -6.38 4.34 14.49
CA ALA A 523 -5.67 4.11 13.22
C ALA A 523 -5.06 2.70 13.18
N ASN A 524 -5.34 1.95 12.11
CA ASN A 524 -4.88 0.57 11.91
C ASN A 524 -4.10 0.36 10.59
N LYS A 525 -4.00 1.41 9.76
CA LYS A 525 -3.27 1.50 8.49
C LYS A 525 -2.84 2.94 8.25
N ALA A 526 -1.84 3.17 7.38
CA ALA A 526 -1.42 4.51 6.96
C ALA A 526 -2.12 4.93 5.66
N ALA A 527 -1.99 4.12 4.60
CA ALA A 527 -2.78 4.26 3.37
C ALA A 527 -4.19 3.64 3.51
N ALA A 528 -5.19 4.17 2.79
CA ALA A 528 -6.57 3.69 2.85
C ALA A 528 -6.74 2.21 2.44
N TRP A 529 -5.97 1.77 1.44
CA TRP A 529 -5.95 0.41 0.88
C TRP A 529 -4.70 -0.39 1.31
N GLY A 530 -4.30 -0.29 2.59
CA GLY A 530 -3.21 -1.09 3.17
C GLY A 530 -3.68 -2.13 4.21
N PRO A 531 -2.87 -3.15 4.54
CA PRO A 531 -3.22 -4.15 5.54
C PRO A 531 -3.44 -3.57 6.95
N GLU A 532 -4.58 -3.91 7.55
CA GLU A 532 -5.02 -3.39 8.86
C GLU A 532 -4.37 -4.07 10.07
N LYS A 533 -3.68 -5.20 9.85
CA LYS A 533 -3.16 -6.07 10.91
C LYS A 533 -1.73 -6.51 10.59
N ASP A 534 -0.98 -6.90 11.63
CA ASP A 534 0.31 -7.58 11.47
C ASP A 534 0.11 -8.87 10.63
N ARG A 535 0.89 -9.04 9.56
CA ARG A 535 0.89 -10.22 8.67
C ARG A 535 1.95 -11.27 9.05
N TYR A 536 2.81 -10.97 10.02
CA TYR A 536 3.85 -11.83 10.57
C TYR A 536 4.06 -11.53 12.06
N ASP A 537 4.75 -12.38 12.82
CA ASP A 537 5.02 -12.08 14.23
C ASP A 537 6.10 -11.00 14.38
N THR A 538 5.64 -9.76 14.59
CA THR A 538 6.47 -8.57 14.78
C THR A 538 7.36 -8.61 16.04
N THR A 539 7.14 -9.55 16.97
CA THR A 539 8.04 -9.79 18.12
C THR A 539 9.12 -10.83 17.81
N ALA A 540 8.86 -11.81 16.93
CA ALA A 540 9.88 -12.73 16.44
C ALA A 540 10.87 -12.01 15.50
N PHE A 541 10.38 -11.08 14.67
CA PHE A 541 11.21 -10.27 13.75
C PHE A 541 12.34 -9.51 14.45
N ASP A 542 12.17 -9.11 15.71
CA ASP A 542 13.19 -8.42 16.52
C ASP A 542 14.54 -9.16 16.60
N ALA A 543 14.53 -10.50 16.49
CA ALA A 543 15.76 -11.28 16.47
C ALA A 543 16.66 -10.90 15.28
N ALA A 544 16.09 -10.51 14.13
CA ALA A 544 16.85 -10.11 12.95
C ALA A 544 17.77 -8.91 13.23
N LEU A 545 17.29 -7.91 13.99
CA LEU A 545 18.12 -6.77 14.41
C LEU A 545 19.24 -7.18 15.36
N THR A 546 18.95 -8.09 16.30
CA THR A 546 19.96 -8.61 17.24
C THR A 546 21.08 -9.34 16.51
N GLU A 547 20.71 -10.17 15.54
CA GLU A 547 21.64 -10.94 14.72
C GLU A 547 22.42 -10.04 13.73
N LEU A 548 21.80 -9.08 13.05
CA LEU A 548 22.53 -8.12 12.19
C LEU A 548 23.56 -7.30 12.97
N LEU A 549 23.26 -6.92 14.21
CA LEU A 549 24.23 -6.23 15.08
C LEU A 549 25.37 -7.14 15.56
N ALA A 550 25.23 -8.46 15.46
CA ALA A 550 26.21 -9.47 15.86
C ALA A 550 27.10 -9.99 14.69
N VAL A 551 26.73 -9.75 13.42
CA VAL A 551 27.57 -10.00 12.22
C VAL A 551 28.98 -9.47 12.42
N ARG A 552 30.04 -10.21 12.05
CA ARG A 552 31.43 -9.75 12.28
C ARG A 552 31.75 -8.41 11.63
N ALA A 553 32.60 -7.61 12.29
CA ALA A 553 32.87 -6.22 11.92
C ALA A 553 33.39 -6.04 10.48
N GLU A 554 34.25 -6.95 10.03
CA GLU A 554 34.84 -6.97 8.69
C GLU A 554 33.84 -7.18 7.54
N LEU A 555 32.59 -7.56 7.83
CA LEU A 555 31.52 -7.71 6.84
C LEU A 555 30.55 -6.51 6.81
N ARG A 556 30.75 -5.50 7.67
CA ARG A 556 29.79 -4.39 7.88
C ARG A 556 30.01 -3.18 6.97
N ASP A 557 31.05 -3.21 6.14
CA ASP A 557 31.46 -2.05 5.35
C ASP A 557 30.78 -1.93 3.97
N SER A 558 30.04 -2.96 3.54
CA SER A 558 29.29 -2.92 2.29
C SER A 558 28.08 -1.96 2.37
N SER A 559 27.69 -1.38 1.25
CA SER A 559 26.46 -0.58 1.14
C SER A 559 25.23 -1.44 1.46
N ALA A 560 25.23 -2.71 1.04
CA ALA A 560 24.17 -3.67 1.36
C ALA A 560 23.97 -3.87 2.88
N TYR A 561 25.03 -4.15 3.66
CA TYR A 561 24.88 -4.29 5.13
C TYR A 561 24.41 -2.99 5.79
N ARG A 562 24.94 -1.84 5.33
CA ARG A 562 24.58 -0.52 5.89
C ARG A 562 23.12 -0.16 5.58
N TYR A 563 22.57 -0.60 4.45
CA TYR A 563 21.14 -0.51 4.18
C TYR A 563 20.35 -1.43 5.12
N ASP A 564 20.67 -2.73 5.16
CA ASP A 564 19.88 -3.72 5.89
C ASP A 564 19.82 -3.44 7.39
N VAL A 565 20.92 -3.02 7.99
CA VAL A 565 20.96 -2.70 9.43
C VAL A 565 20.12 -1.46 9.77
N VAL A 566 19.90 -0.55 8.81
CA VAL A 566 18.98 0.59 8.95
C VAL A 566 17.55 0.17 8.70
N ASP A 567 17.28 -0.55 7.62
CA ASP A 567 15.92 -0.93 7.22
C ASP A 567 15.29 -1.93 8.22
N VAL A 568 16.06 -2.91 8.73
CA VAL A 568 15.59 -3.81 9.80
C VAL A 568 15.40 -3.08 11.13
N ALA A 569 16.26 -2.11 11.47
CA ALA A 569 16.07 -1.29 12.68
C ALA A 569 14.86 -0.35 12.56
N ARG A 570 14.63 0.21 11.36
CA ARG A 570 13.43 0.97 10.99
C ARG A 570 12.20 0.10 11.15
N GLN A 571 12.15 -1.09 10.54
CA GLN A 571 11.01 -2.01 10.65
C GLN A 571 10.73 -2.40 12.10
N VAL A 572 11.76 -2.75 12.89
CA VAL A 572 11.63 -3.06 14.32
C VAL A 572 10.97 -1.92 15.09
N LEU A 573 11.40 -0.67 14.86
CA LEU A 573 10.87 0.51 15.56
C LEU A 573 9.46 0.87 15.05
N SER A 574 9.24 0.79 13.74
CA SER A 574 7.96 1.03 13.07
C SER A 574 6.88 0.06 13.55
N ASN A 575 7.20 -1.24 13.69
CA ASN A 575 6.33 -2.26 14.28
C ASN A 575 5.83 -1.90 15.69
N ARG A 576 6.57 -1.09 16.46
CA ARG A 576 6.14 -0.67 17.81
C ARG A 576 5.02 0.34 17.82
N SER A 577 4.77 1.04 16.72
CA SER A 577 3.58 1.90 16.59
C SER A 577 2.28 1.10 16.78
N ARG A 578 2.19 -0.11 16.22
CA ARG A 578 1.05 -1.03 16.36
C ARG A 578 0.89 -1.61 17.77
N VAL A 579 1.95 -1.59 18.58
CA VAL A 579 1.91 -2.00 20.01
C VAL A 579 1.61 -0.82 20.95
N LEU A 580 2.09 0.38 20.61
CA LEU A 580 1.98 1.55 21.49
C LEU A 580 0.68 2.35 21.29
N LEU A 581 0.13 2.43 20.07
CA LEU A 581 -1.12 3.16 19.83
C LEU A 581 -2.31 2.58 20.62
N PRO A 582 -2.52 1.24 20.68
CA PRO A 582 -3.58 0.67 21.51
C PRO A 582 -3.39 0.96 23.01
N GLN A 583 -2.15 1.02 23.50
CA GLN A 583 -1.87 1.42 24.89
C GLN A 583 -2.16 2.91 25.13
N ILE A 584 -1.85 3.79 24.16
CA ILE A 584 -2.20 5.22 24.22
C ILE A 584 -3.72 5.38 24.26
N LYS A 585 -4.46 4.67 23.39
CA LYS A 585 -5.92 4.65 23.40
C LYS A 585 -6.47 4.16 24.73
N ALA A 586 -6.02 3.00 25.23
CA ALA A 586 -6.50 2.46 26.49
C ALA A 586 -6.22 3.38 27.69
N ALA A 587 -5.07 4.08 27.70
CA ALA A 587 -4.76 5.08 28.72
C ALA A 587 -5.63 6.35 28.63
N HIS A 588 -5.99 6.77 27.42
CA HIS A 588 -6.94 7.86 27.17
C HIS A 588 -8.35 7.47 27.65
N ASP A 589 -8.84 6.33 27.17
CA ASP A 589 -10.19 5.83 27.45
C ASP A 589 -10.41 5.58 28.96
N ALA A 590 -9.39 5.09 29.67
CA ALA A 590 -9.38 4.90 31.12
C ALA A 590 -9.10 6.18 31.94
N GLY A 591 -9.00 7.34 31.29
CA GLY A 591 -8.76 8.64 31.95
C GLY A 591 -7.38 8.80 32.62
N ASP A 592 -6.43 7.89 32.42
CA ASP A 592 -5.08 7.95 33.02
C ASP A 592 -4.19 8.94 32.26
N LYS A 593 -4.43 10.24 32.50
CA LYS A 593 -3.68 11.36 31.93
C LYS A 593 -2.17 11.25 32.14
N ALA A 594 -1.73 10.63 33.24
CA ALA A 594 -0.32 10.47 33.56
C ALA A 594 0.34 9.35 32.72
N LEU A 595 -0.37 8.24 32.46
CA LEU A 595 0.08 7.20 31.53
C LEU A 595 0.00 7.70 30.09
N PHE A 596 -1.12 8.32 29.69
CA PHE A 596 -1.28 8.94 28.37
C PHE A 596 -0.14 9.89 28.02
N GLY A 597 0.21 10.82 28.92
CA GLY A 597 1.34 11.74 28.73
C GLY A 597 2.72 11.06 28.63
N ARG A 598 2.93 9.91 29.30
CA ARG A 598 4.17 9.13 29.17
C ARG A 598 4.22 8.37 27.84
N LEU A 599 3.12 7.74 27.43
CA LEU A 599 3.06 6.93 26.22
C LEU A 599 3.13 7.82 24.96
N THR A 600 2.42 8.95 24.92
CA THR A 600 2.50 9.92 23.81
C THR A 600 3.88 10.59 23.70
N LYS A 601 4.55 10.87 24.82
CA LYS A 601 5.96 11.30 24.81
C LYS A 601 6.90 10.19 24.28
N THR A 602 6.62 8.94 24.62
CA THR A 602 7.39 7.78 24.12
C THR A 602 7.22 7.63 22.61
N TRP A 603 5.99 7.77 22.11
CA TRP A 603 5.69 7.76 20.67
C TRP A 603 6.49 8.80 19.91
N LEU A 604 6.42 10.07 20.32
CA LEU A 604 7.15 11.15 19.65
C LEU A 604 8.68 10.95 19.74
N GLY A 605 9.19 10.46 20.88
CA GLY A 605 10.62 10.14 21.02
C GLY A 605 11.09 8.95 20.19
N TRP A 606 10.19 8.00 19.85
CA TRP A 606 10.48 6.95 18.88
C TRP A 606 10.47 7.47 17.45
N MET A 607 9.60 8.41 17.10
CA MET A 607 9.65 9.10 15.81
C MET A 607 10.93 9.93 15.65
N ASP A 608 11.39 10.60 16.71
CA ASP A 608 12.67 11.32 16.73
C ASP A 608 13.86 10.36 16.45
N LEU A 609 13.94 9.22 17.14
CA LEU A 609 14.99 8.22 16.89
C LEU A 609 14.87 7.55 15.51
N LEU A 610 13.65 7.40 14.99
CA LEU A 610 13.42 6.86 13.65
C LEU A 610 13.98 7.81 12.58
N ASP A 611 13.74 9.12 12.70
CA ASP A 611 14.30 10.12 11.78
C ASP A 611 15.84 10.13 11.83
N ASP A 612 16.42 10.18 13.04
CA ASP A 612 17.88 10.10 13.25
C ASP A 612 18.49 8.84 12.60
N LEU A 613 17.84 7.68 12.75
CA LEU A 613 18.27 6.41 12.14
C LEU A 613 18.27 6.50 10.61
N LEU A 614 17.17 6.97 10.03
CA LEU A 614 16.98 7.11 8.59
C LEU A 614 17.98 8.10 7.99
N ALA A 615 18.35 9.14 8.74
CA ALA A 615 19.36 10.12 8.36
C ALA A 615 20.76 9.52 8.11
N THR A 616 21.02 8.28 8.55
CA THR A 616 22.28 7.56 8.29
C THR A 616 22.35 6.86 6.93
N SER A 617 21.26 6.86 6.15
CA SER A 617 21.13 6.07 4.92
C SER A 617 20.64 6.92 3.74
N GLY A 618 21.45 7.04 2.69
CA GLY A 618 21.15 7.86 1.50
C GLY A 618 19.76 7.61 0.87
N PRO A 619 19.36 6.35 0.61
CA PRO A 619 18.02 6.02 0.10
C PRO A 619 16.84 6.41 1.02
N HIS A 620 17.09 6.80 2.27
CA HIS A 620 16.08 7.17 3.26
C HIS A 620 16.03 8.69 3.52
N LEU A 621 16.62 9.51 2.66
CA LEU A 621 16.66 10.97 2.81
C LEU A 621 15.64 11.66 1.89
N LEU A 622 14.64 12.32 2.48
CA LEU A 622 13.72 13.19 1.73
C LEU A 622 14.48 14.26 0.93
N GLY A 623 15.59 14.79 1.49
CA GLY A 623 16.38 15.84 0.85
C GLY A 623 16.93 15.46 -0.53
N ARG A 624 17.25 14.17 -0.77
CA ARG A 624 17.66 13.70 -2.10
C ARG A 624 16.50 13.77 -3.10
N TRP A 625 15.36 13.19 -2.74
CA TRP A 625 14.14 13.19 -3.56
C TRP A 625 13.70 14.61 -3.99
N LEU A 626 13.75 15.56 -3.06
CA LEU A 626 13.44 16.97 -3.35
C LEU A 626 14.52 17.66 -4.20
N ALA A 627 15.80 17.38 -3.94
CA ALA A 627 16.91 17.93 -4.72
C ALA A 627 16.88 17.43 -6.18
N ASP A 628 16.57 16.15 -6.38
CA ASP A 628 16.41 15.54 -7.70
C ASP A 628 15.31 16.25 -8.49
N ALA A 629 14.09 16.39 -7.94
CA ALA A 629 13.01 17.13 -8.59
C ALA A 629 13.39 18.59 -8.93
N ARG A 630 14.04 19.30 -8.00
CA ARG A 630 14.53 20.68 -8.20
C ARG A 630 15.73 20.77 -9.17
N SER A 631 16.38 19.67 -9.54
CA SER A 631 17.43 19.64 -10.57
C SER A 631 16.88 19.72 -12.01
N TRP A 632 15.58 19.47 -12.19
CA TRP A 632 14.94 19.46 -13.49
C TRP A 632 14.40 20.81 -13.96
N GLY A 633 14.00 21.69 -13.03
CA GLY A 633 13.40 22.98 -13.38
C GLY A 633 14.40 24.00 -13.91
N ALA A 634 14.02 24.71 -14.98
CA ALA A 634 14.85 25.74 -15.61
C ALA A 634 15.02 27.00 -14.74
N ASP A 635 13.96 27.39 -14.03
CA ASP A 635 13.92 28.57 -13.16
C ASP A 635 13.36 28.25 -11.77
N ARG A 636 13.33 29.24 -10.88
CA ARG A 636 12.84 29.05 -9.51
C ARG A 636 11.37 28.61 -9.46
N ALA A 637 10.50 29.20 -10.26
CA ALA A 637 9.06 28.89 -10.21
C ALA A 637 8.79 27.47 -10.71
N GLU A 638 9.54 27.00 -11.72
CA GLU A 638 9.49 25.60 -12.11
C GLU A 638 10.05 24.68 -11.03
N LYS A 639 11.20 24.99 -10.41
CA LYS A 639 11.75 24.17 -9.32
C LYS A 639 10.80 24.05 -8.13
N ASP A 640 10.20 25.17 -7.73
CA ASP A 640 9.22 25.22 -6.63
C ASP A 640 7.96 24.38 -6.98
N ARG A 641 7.55 24.33 -8.27
CA ARG A 641 6.46 23.48 -8.77
C ARG A 641 6.80 21.98 -8.85
N LEU A 642 8.01 21.63 -9.29
CA LEU A 642 8.45 20.22 -9.33
C LEU A 642 8.70 19.68 -7.90
N GLU A 643 9.09 20.52 -6.96
CA GLU A 643 9.13 20.16 -5.53
C GLU A 643 7.72 19.89 -4.98
N TYR A 644 6.73 20.74 -5.30
CA TYR A 644 5.33 20.49 -4.93
C TYR A 644 4.79 19.18 -5.53
N ASP A 645 5.14 18.87 -6.79
CA ASP A 645 4.80 17.58 -7.42
C ASP A 645 5.30 16.43 -6.53
N VAL A 646 6.61 16.34 -6.24
CA VAL A 646 7.13 15.21 -5.44
C VAL A 646 6.69 15.22 -3.96
N ARG A 647 6.49 16.38 -3.33
CA ARG A 647 6.00 16.47 -1.94
C ARG A 647 4.55 16.03 -1.82
N SER A 648 3.68 16.50 -2.71
CA SER A 648 2.27 16.11 -2.70
C SER A 648 2.12 14.61 -2.96
N LEU A 649 2.94 13.98 -3.81
CA LEU A 649 2.79 12.56 -4.14
C LEU A 649 2.81 11.67 -2.90
N ILE A 650 3.79 11.89 -2.02
CA ILE A 650 4.04 11.10 -0.81
C ILE A 650 3.22 11.57 0.41
N THR A 651 2.25 12.49 0.20
CA THR A 651 1.41 13.08 1.24
C THR A 651 -0.06 13.19 0.81
N THR A 652 -0.53 14.35 0.30
CA THR A 652 -1.94 14.54 -0.07
C THR A 652 -2.37 13.80 -1.33
N TRP A 653 -1.39 13.36 -2.13
CA TRP A 653 -1.44 12.79 -3.48
C TRP A 653 -2.04 13.71 -4.55
N GLY A 654 -3.16 14.37 -4.26
CA GLY A 654 -3.82 15.33 -5.12
C GLY A 654 -4.30 16.57 -4.37
N GLY A 655 -5.30 17.25 -4.95
CA GLY A 655 -6.06 18.28 -4.26
C GLY A 655 -7.06 17.68 -3.25
N ARG A 656 -7.74 18.55 -2.46
CA ARG A 656 -8.55 18.12 -1.30
C ARG A 656 -9.48 16.94 -1.58
N GLN A 657 -10.30 16.99 -2.63
CA GLN A 657 -11.26 15.92 -2.90
C GLN A 657 -10.57 14.57 -3.12
N SER A 658 -9.47 14.55 -3.89
CA SER A 658 -8.67 13.35 -4.13
C SER A 658 -8.05 12.80 -2.84
N SER A 659 -7.50 13.71 -2.03
CA SER A 659 -6.92 13.40 -0.73
C SER A 659 -7.94 12.76 0.22
N GLU A 660 -9.15 13.33 0.31
CA GLU A 660 -10.21 12.83 1.18
C GLU A 660 -10.99 11.63 0.61
N GLU A 661 -10.93 11.35 -0.70
CA GLU A 661 -11.39 10.10 -1.31
C GLU A 661 -10.48 8.89 -1.00
N GLY A 662 -9.38 9.10 -0.28
CA GLY A 662 -8.53 8.04 0.29
C GLY A 662 -7.09 7.99 -0.23
N LEU A 663 -6.71 8.89 -1.14
CA LEU A 663 -5.34 8.93 -1.68
C LEU A 663 -4.32 9.61 -0.75
N HIS A 664 -4.75 10.24 0.35
CA HIS A 664 -3.81 10.72 1.38
C HIS A 664 -2.96 9.56 1.93
N ASP A 665 -1.66 9.84 2.12
CA ASP A 665 -0.64 8.87 2.57
C ASP A 665 -0.57 7.58 1.71
N TYR A 666 -1.17 7.54 0.51
CA TYR A 666 -1.10 6.37 -0.37
C TYR A 666 0.34 5.99 -0.71
N ALA A 667 1.22 6.98 -0.88
CA ALA A 667 2.64 6.79 -1.15
C ALA A 667 3.52 7.20 0.04
N ASN A 668 3.08 6.91 1.27
CA ASN A 668 3.80 7.24 2.48
C ASN A 668 5.22 6.61 2.51
N ARG A 669 6.16 7.30 3.16
CA ARG A 669 7.58 6.89 3.26
C ARG A 669 8.13 7.12 4.65
N GLU A 670 8.77 6.11 5.24
CA GLU A 670 9.66 6.35 6.38
C GLU A 670 11.01 6.89 5.89
N TRP A 671 11.04 8.21 5.63
CA TRP A 671 12.25 8.97 5.26
C TRP A 671 12.57 10.05 6.31
N SER A 672 13.87 10.28 6.55
CA SER A 672 14.33 11.40 7.38
C SER A 672 13.91 12.72 6.74
N GLY A 673 13.39 13.63 7.58
CA GLY A 673 12.76 14.88 7.19
C GLY A 673 11.24 14.78 7.00
N LEU A 674 10.72 13.62 6.58
CA LEU A 674 9.27 13.37 6.48
C LEU A 674 8.71 12.83 7.81
N VAL A 675 9.42 11.87 8.42
CA VAL A 675 9.08 11.29 9.73
C VAL A 675 9.12 12.35 10.83
N GLY A 676 10.27 12.99 11.03
CA GLY A 676 10.49 14.05 12.02
C GLY A 676 9.83 15.38 11.67
N GLY A 677 9.48 15.57 10.39
CA GLY A 677 8.74 16.74 9.90
C GLY A 677 7.23 16.55 9.98
N LEU A 678 6.59 16.25 8.84
CA LEU A 678 5.13 16.20 8.72
C LEU A 678 4.50 15.19 9.68
N TYR A 679 4.97 13.93 9.66
CA TYR A 679 4.30 12.85 10.39
C TYR A 679 4.32 13.10 11.90
N ARG A 680 5.48 13.50 12.44
CA ARG A 680 5.62 13.90 13.85
C ARG A 680 4.76 15.11 14.20
N THR A 681 4.69 16.09 13.30
CA THR A 681 3.84 17.29 13.49
C THR A 681 2.37 16.92 13.58
N ARG A 682 1.89 15.99 12.74
CA ARG A 682 0.52 15.47 12.81
C ARG A 682 0.23 14.82 14.17
N TRP A 683 1.04 13.82 14.57
CA TRP A 683 0.85 13.11 15.84
C TRP A 683 0.95 14.03 17.07
N GLN A 684 1.89 14.98 17.07
CA GLN A 684 2.00 15.96 18.14
C GLN A 684 0.76 16.88 18.22
N THR A 685 0.21 17.29 17.08
CA THR A 685 -1.02 18.11 17.01
C THR A 685 -2.21 17.34 17.59
N TYR A 686 -2.37 16.07 17.21
CA TYR A 686 -3.43 15.19 17.70
C TYR A 686 -3.36 14.93 19.21
N PHE A 687 -2.19 14.53 19.72
CA PHE A 687 -2.02 14.28 21.16
C PHE A 687 -2.18 15.56 22.00
N ASN A 688 -1.79 16.73 21.48
CA ASN A 688 -2.04 18.00 22.14
C ASN A 688 -3.54 18.35 22.19
N ALA A 689 -4.31 18.04 21.15
CA ALA A 689 -5.76 18.24 21.15
C ALA A 689 -6.43 17.38 22.23
N LEU A 690 -6.16 16.07 22.24
CA LEU A 690 -6.64 15.14 23.28
C LEU A 690 -6.22 15.57 24.69
N ALA A 691 -4.94 15.89 24.90
CA ALA A 691 -4.43 16.31 26.21
C ALA A 691 -5.07 17.62 26.75
N THR A 692 -5.57 18.48 25.86
CA THR A 692 -6.23 19.75 26.20
C THR A 692 -7.76 19.70 26.14
N GLY A 693 -8.36 18.53 25.85
CA GLY A 693 -9.81 18.36 25.72
C GLY A 693 -10.41 19.07 24.50
N LYS A 694 -9.59 19.37 23.48
CA LYS A 694 -10.08 19.87 22.19
C LYS A 694 -10.47 18.69 21.31
N ASP A 695 -11.62 18.81 20.66
CA ASP A 695 -12.10 17.82 19.69
C ASP A 695 -11.12 17.70 18.48
N PRO A 696 -10.46 16.55 18.28
CA PRO A 696 -9.56 16.35 17.16
C PRO A 696 -10.26 16.35 15.79
N ALA A 697 -11.59 16.15 15.71
CA ALA A 697 -12.33 16.24 14.46
C ALA A 697 -12.33 17.66 13.86
N THR A 698 -11.96 18.67 14.65
CA THR A 698 -11.77 20.06 14.18
C THR A 698 -10.43 20.29 13.46
N ILE A 699 -9.55 19.29 13.37
CA ILE A 699 -8.25 19.40 12.70
C ILE A 699 -8.43 19.17 11.19
N ASP A 700 -8.26 20.23 10.40
CA ASP A 700 -8.18 20.14 8.93
C ASP A 700 -6.83 19.55 8.49
N TRP A 701 -6.77 18.21 8.40
CA TRP A 701 -5.56 17.46 8.02
C TRP A 701 -5.05 17.84 6.64
N PHE A 702 -5.92 17.90 5.63
CA PHE A 702 -5.52 18.34 4.28
C PHE A 702 -4.87 19.72 4.30
N ALA A 703 -5.46 20.71 5.00
CA ALA A 703 -4.85 22.04 5.02
C ALA A 703 -3.49 22.07 5.74
N LEU A 704 -3.22 21.15 6.67
CA LEU A 704 -1.90 20.99 7.29
C LEU A 704 -0.89 20.36 6.31
N GLU A 705 -1.30 19.30 5.62
CA GLU A 705 -0.48 18.52 4.70
C GLU A 705 -0.17 19.29 3.41
N ASP A 706 -1.17 19.94 2.82
CA ASP A 706 -1.04 20.78 1.62
C ASP A 706 -0.13 22.00 1.85
N ARG A 707 -0.16 22.59 3.06
CA ARG A 707 0.81 23.62 3.45
C ARG A 707 2.24 23.09 3.50
N TRP A 708 2.45 21.85 3.95
CA TRP A 708 3.77 21.21 3.94
C TRP A 708 4.21 20.85 2.52
N ALA A 709 3.27 20.43 1.66
CA ALA A 709 3.55 20.14 0.25
C ALA A 709 3.95 21.38 -0.55
N HIS A 710 3.37 22.55 -0.25
CA HIS A 710 3.75 23.84 -0.83
C HIS A 710 4.97 24.51 -0.16
N ALA A 711 5.57 23.89 0.86
CA ALA A 711 6.71 24.46 1.57
C ALA A 711 8.06 24.12 0.91
N HIS A 712 9.11 24.84 1.30
CA HIS A 712 10.44 24.79 0.69
C HIS A 712 11.57 24.67 1.73
N GLU A 713 11.32 23.98 2.84
CA GLU A 713 12.38 23.64 3.80
C GLU A 713 13.46 22.80 3.12
N THR A 714 14.73 23.14 3.34
CA THR A 714 15.85 22.33 2.85
C THR A 714 16.12 21.19 3.82
N TYR A 715 16.21 19.97 3.30
CA TYR A 715 16.57 18.77 4.04
C TYR A 715 17.96 18.26 3.61
N PRO A 716 18.70 17.51 4.47
CA PRO A 716 20.01 16.96 4.12
C PRO A 716 19.96 16.04 2.90
N THR A 717 20.88 16.24 1.96
CA THR A 717 21.11 15.37 0.80
C THR A 717 22.12 14.26 1.07
N ASP A 718 22.87 14.34 2.17
CA ASP A 718 23.95 13.39 2.46
C ASP A 718 23.76 12.71 3.83
N PRO A 719 24.00 11.39 3.91
CA PRO A 719 23.79 10.65 5.13
C PRO A 719 24.82 11.06 6.19
N HIS A 720 24.39 11.11 7.45
CA HIS A 720 25.24 11.46 8.57
C HIS A 720 24.98 10.57 9.78
N GLY A 721 25.97 10.44 10.66
CA GLY A 721 25.94 9.48 11.77
C GLY A 721 26.43 8.08 11.36
N SER A 722 26.08 7.07 12.15
CA SER A 722 26.54 5.69 11.97
C SER A 722 25.34 4.74 11.95
N PRO A 723 25.05 4.07 10.80
CA PRO A 723 24.00 3.06 10.67
C PRO A 723 23.97 2.06 11.83
N TYR A 724 25.11 1.40 12.08
CA TYR A 724 25.26 0.43 13.14
C TYR A 724 25.03 1.02 14.54
N THR A 725 25.49 2.24 14.79
CA THR A 725 25.39 2.85 16.12
C THR A 725 23.94 3.18 16.45
N LEU A 726 23.17 3.75 15.51
CA LEU A 726 21.77 4.08 15.75
C LEU A 726 20.86 2.85 15.70
N ALA A 727 21.12 1.87 14.83
CA ALA A 727 20.45 0.57 14.87
C ALA A 727 20.63 -0.13 16.24
N ARG A 728 21.84 -0.03 16.82
CA ARG A 728 22.08 -0.48 18.19
C ARG A 728 21.33 0.37 19.23
N SER A 729 21.26 1.69 19.07
CA SER A 729 20.46 2.56 19.94
C SER A 729 18.97 2.19 19.92
N VAL A 730 18.40 1.82 18.77
CA VAL A 730 17.03 1.28 18.66
C VAL A 730 16.91 -0.01 19.49
N ARG A 731 17.83 -0.97 19.29
CA ARG A 731 17.83 -2.24 20.03
C ARG A 731 17.97 -2.06 21.53
N ASP A 732 18.88 -1.18 21.99
CA ASP A 732 19.09 -0.88 23.40
C ASP A 732 17.90 -0.10 24.01
N LEU A 733 17.32 0.88 23.29
CA LEU A 733 16.14 1.62 23.73
C LEU A 733 14.94 0.69 23.90
N LEU A 734 14.67 -0.18 22.93
CA LEU A 734 13.57 -1.13 23.00
C LEU A 734 13.85 -2.25 24.02
N ALA A 735 15.08 -2.71 24.19
CA ALA A 735 15.40 -3.65 25.28
C ALA A 735 15.12 -3.08 26.68
N GLY A 736 15.29 -1.76 26.86
CA GLY A 736 15.09 -1.05 28.13
C GLY A 736 13.71 -0.39 28.33
N THR A 737 12.94 -0.12 27.27
CA THR A 737 11.65 0.58 27.37
C THR A 737 10.54 -0.38 27.77
N PRO A 738 9.82 -0.15 28.90
CA PRO A 738 8.85 -1.13 29.37
C PRO A 738 7.59 -1.23 28.49
N TYR A 739 7.14 -0.15 27.84
CA TYR A 739 5.83 -0.01 27.18
C TYR A 739 5.63 -0.82 25.88
N GLN A 740 6.09 -2.07 25.84
CA GLN A 740 6.02 -3.02 24.72
C GLN A 740 5.25 -4.29 25.13
N ALA A 741 4.12 -4.10 25.82
CA ALA A 741 3.21 -5.18 26.16
C ALA A 741 1.83 -4.88 25.59
N ALA A 742 1.19 -5.91 25.03
CA ALA A 742 -0.24 -5.87 24.79
C ALA A 742 -0.96 -6.31 26.07
N LEU A 743 -1.96 -5.57 26.50
CA LEU A 743 -2.88 -5.97 27.55
C LEU A 743 -4.29 -6.00 26.96
N THR A 744 -4.94 -7.15 27.04
CA THR A 744 -6.36 -7.28 26.69
C THR A 744 -7.15 -7.69 27.92
N ALA A 745 -8.42 -7.29 27.95
CA ALA A 745 -9.36 -7.71 28.99
C ALA A 745 -10.69 -8.05 28.28
N GLY A 746 -11.14 -9.30 28.46
CA GLY A 746 -12.44 -9.76 27.98
C GLY A 746 -13.35 -10.09 29.16
N VAL A 747 -14.65 -10.00 28.96
CA VAL A 747 -15.68 -10.38 29.95
C VAL A 747 -16.58 -11.47 29.39
N ASP A 748 -17.05 -12.37 30.26
CA ASP A 748 -18.04 -13.40 29.90
C ASP A 748 -19.46 -12.83 29.73
N ARG A 749 -19.72 -11.67 30.33
CA ARG A 749 -20.98 -10.91 30.27
C ARG A 749 -20.70 -9.42 30.50
N GLY A 750 -21.44 -8.54 29.84
CA GLY A 750 -21.30 -7.09 29.99
C GLY A 750 -22.04 -6.52 31.23
N ALA A 751 -22.80 -7.34 31.97
CA ALA A 751 -23.59 -6.90 33.12
C ALA A 751 -23.34 -7.72 34.39
N VAL A 752 -23.34 -7.02 35.52
CA VAL A 752 -23.16 -7.57 36.88
C VAL A 752 -24.46 -7.36 37.66
N ALA A 753 -25.09 -8.44 38.12
CA ALA A 753 -26.35 -8.39 38.87
C ALA A 753 -26.21 -9.06 40.25
N GLU A 754 -27.22 -8.90 41.12
CA GLU A 754 -27.23 -9.58 42.42
C GLU A 754 -27.16 -11.11 42.24
N GLY A 755 -26.27 -11.77 42.99
CA GLY A 755 -25.98 -13.20 42.85
C GLY A 755 -25.32 -13.63 41.53
N THR A 756 -25.09 -12.70 40.59
CA THR A 756 -24.67 -12.98 39.21
C THR A 756 -23.45 -12.13 38.83
N PRO A 757 -22.23 -12.53 39.25
CA PRO A 757 -21.01 -11.81 38.95
C PRO A 757 -20.58 -11.96 37.48
N ALA A 758 -19.76 -11.03 37.00
CA ALA A 758 -19.03 -11.13 35.74
C ALA A 758 -17.58 -11.58 35.97
N THR A 759 -16.98 -12.28 35.00
CA THR A 759 -15.59 -12.72 35.01
C THR A 759 -14.77 -11.93 34.00
N VAL A 760 -13.91 -11.02 34.47
CA VAL A 760 -12.93 -10.32 33.65
C VAL A 760 -11.68 -11.21 33.50
N THR A 761 -11.37 -11.63 32.28
CA THR A 761 -10.13 -12.34 31.94
C THR A 761 -9.11 -11.34 31.40
N VAL A 762 -8.07 -11.05 32.19
CA VAL A 762 -6.98 -10.14 31.81
C VAL A 762 -5.83 -10.94 31.23
N THR A 763 -5.38 -10.61 30.00
CA THR A 763 -4.26 -11.27 29.32
C THR A 763 -3.17 -10.27 28.97
N PHE A 764 -1.99 -10.47 29.56
CA PHE A 764 -0.76 -9.76 29.24
C PHE A 764 0.08 -10.57 28.24
N THR A 765 0.51 -9.93 27.17
CA THR A 765 1.43 -10.50 26.16
C THR A 765 2.69 -9.64 26.09
N ASN A 766 3.86 -10.24 26.32
CA ASN A 766 5.13 -9.53 26.16
C ASN A 766 5.48 -9.43 24.66
N ARG A 767 5.36 -8.22 24.08
CA ARG A 767 5.73 -7.95 22.67
C ARG A 767 7.17 -7.43 22.52
N ASN A 768 7.97 -7.42 23.59
CA ASN A 768 9.39 -7.08 23.53
C ASN A 768 10.22 -8.31 23.11
N GLY A 769 10.76 -8.29 21.89
CA GLY A 769 11.63 -9.35 21.36
C GLY A 769 12.96 -9.53 22.09
N PHE A 770 13.46 -8.46 22.73
CA PHE A 770 14.82 -8.40 23.27
C PHE A 770 14.92 -8.83 24.74
N THR A 771 13.86 -8.63 25.53
CA THR A 771 13.88 -8.90 26.97
C THR A 771 12.58 -9.52 27.48
N ALA A 772 12.72 -10.38 28.49
CA ALA A 772 11.58 -10.93 29.22
C ALA A 772 11.03 -9.89 30.20
N ALA A 773 9.71 -9.66 30.20
CA ALA A 773 9.05 -8.88 31.25
C ALA A 773 9.25 -9.56 32.61
N ARG A 774 9.54 -8.79 33.66
CA ARG A 774 9.84 -9.29 35.01
C ARG A 774 8.88 -8.69 36.04
N GLY A 775 8.49 -9.51 37.02
CA GLY A 775 7.60 -9.10 38.11
C GLY A 775 6.22 -8.63 37.62
N VAL A 776 5.67 -9.30 36.61
CA VAL A 776 4.36 -8.93 36.04
C VAL A 776 3.28 -9.20 37.08
N THR A 777 2.47 -8.20 37.39
CA THR A 777 1.30 -8.31 38.26
C THR A 777 0.10 -7.72 37.54
N LEU A 778 -0.99 -8.49 37.48
CA LEU A 778 -2.28 -8.11 36.92
C LEU A 778 -3.18 -7.64 38.06
N SER A 779 -4.04 -6.66 37.77
CA SER A 779 -5.07 -6.19 38.69
C SER A 779 -6.27 -5.69 37.91
N VAL A 780 -7.43 -5.67 38.57
CA VAL A 780 -8.66 -5.09 38.03
C VAL A 780 -9.18 -4.10 39.07
N THR A 781 -9.46 -2.87 38.64
CA THR A 781 -10.09 -1.83 39.47
C THR A 781 -11.50 -1.59 38.96
N ALA A 782 -12.49 -1.59 39.85
CA ALA A 782 -13.89 -1.35 39.53
C ALA A 782 -14.38 -0.03 40.17
N PRO A 783 -15.48 0.57 39.66
CA PRO A 783 -16.10 1.77 40.25
C PRO A 783 -16.77 1.47 41.59
N GLU A 784 -17.21 2.53 42.28
CA GLU A 784 -17.98 2.41 43.52
C GLU A 784 -19.29 1.62 43.31
N GLY A 785 -19.64 0.78 44.29
CA GLY A 785 -20.75 -0.17 44.18
C GLY A 785 -20.37 -1.55 43.62
N MET A 786 -19.17 -1.73 43.06
CA MET A 786 -18.64 -3.04 42.64
C MET A 786 -17.45 -3.51 43.50
N ALA A 787 -17.34 -4.82 43.71
CA ALA A 787 -16.16 -5.47 44.31
C ALA A 787 -15.45 -6.36 43.29
N VAL A 788 -14.13 -6.49 43.45
CA VAL A 788 -13.26 -7.30 42.59
C VAL A 788 -12.55 -8.36 43.44
N LYS A 789 -12.56 -9.62 42.97
CA LYS A 789 -11.90 -10.74 43.62
C LYS A 789 -11.09 -11.55 42.59
N PRO A 790 -9.76 -11.71 42.76
CA PRO A 790 -8.98 -12.56 41.87
C PRO A 790 -9.38 -14.03 42.03
N LEU A 791 -9.50 -14.74 40.91
CA LEU A 791 -9.79 -16.18 40.85
C LEU A 791 -8.53 -17.02 40.60
N ASP A 792 -7.54 -16.43 39.90
CA ASP A 792 -6.27 -17.06 39.55
C ASP A 792 -5.08 -16.30 40.18
N PRO A 793 -3.86 -16.89 40.22
CA PRO A 793 -2.66 -16.18 40.66
C PRO A 793 -2.38 -14.95 39.78
N VAL A 794 -2.34 -13.77 40.40
CA VAL A 794 -2.24 -12.48 39.69
C VAL A 794 -0.82 -12.02 39.36
N SER A 795 0.22 -12.69 39.87
CA SER A 795 1.62 -12.31 39.67
C SER A 795 2.46 -13.43 39.07
N LYS A 796 3.38 -13.07 38.17
CA LYS A 796 4.32 -13.99 37.50
C LYS A 796 5.72 -13.39 37.47
N ALA A 797 6.70 -14.13 37.98
CA ALA A 797 8.07 -13.65 38.16
C ALA A 797 8.74 -13.22 36.84
N SER A 798 8.47 -13.93 35.74
CA SER A 798 8.87 -13.49 34.40
C SER A 798 7.94 -14.06 33.31
N VAL A 799 7.74 -13.26 32.26
CA VAL A 799 7.08 -13.63 31.01
C VAL A 799 8.11 -13.45 29.89
N ALA A 800 8.44 -14.54 29.20
CA ALA A 800 9.42 -14.54 28.10
C ALA A 800 8.95 -13.65 26.93
N SER A 801 9.84 -13.37 25.99
CA SER A 801 9.46 -12.74 24.71
C SER A 801 8.37 -13.57 24.00
N GLY A 802 7.37 -12.91 23.41
CA GLY A 802 6.21 -13.53 22.74
C GLY A 802 5.22 -14.25 23.66
N ALA A 803 5.62 -14.56 24.91
CA ALA A 803 4.82 -15.35 25.83
C ALA A 803 3.72 -14.52 26.51
N THR A 804 2.71 -15.23 27.01
CA THR A 804 1.54 -14.64 27.69
C THR A 804 1.48 -14.97 29.18
N PHE A 805 0.64 -14.22 29.87
CA PHE A 805 0.20 -14.46 31.24
C PHE A 805 -1.22 -13.93 31.40
N ALA A 806 -2.14 -14.77 31.88
CA ALA A 806 -3.51 -14.38 32.11
C ALA A 806 -3.96 -14.72 33.53
N ALA A 807 -4.90 -13.93 34.06
CA ALA A 807 -5.59 -14.19 35.31
C ALA A 807 -7.05 -13.70 35.20
N ARG A 808 -7.97 -14.46 35.80
CA ARG A 808 -9.39 -14.10 35.89
C ARG A 808 -9.71 -13.38 37.20
N PHE A 809 -10.65 -12.45 37.12
CA PHE A 809 -11.16 -11.66 38.22
C PHE A 809 -12.69 -11.72 38.21
N GLU A 810 -13.28 -12.10 39.33
CA GLU A 810 -14.71 -12.00 39.59
C GLU A 810 -15.04 -10.56 39.96
N VAL A 811 -16.02 -9.96 39.27
CA VAL A 811 -16.58 -8.64 39.57
C VAL A 811 -18.03 -8.85 40.00
N SER A 812 -18.39 -8.37 41.19
CA SER A 812 -19.73 -8.52 41.77
C SER A 812 -20.27 -7.17 42.25
N LEU A 813 -21.59 -7.01 42.33
CA LEU A 813 -22.17 -5.90 43.06
C LEU A 813 -21.81 -6.01 44.55
N ALA A 814 -21.56 -4.87 45.19
CA ALA A 814 -21.18 -4.74 46.59
C ALA A 814 -21.94 -3.62 47.33
N GLY A 815 -22.73 -2.83 46.60
CA GLY A 815 -23.59 -1.76 47.11
C GLY A 815 -24.45 -1.20 45.97
N ALA A 816 -25.15 -0.09 46.24
CA ALA A 816 -25.80 0.66 45.16
C ALA A 816 -24.71 1.25 44.23
N PRO A 817 -24.81 1.07 42.90
CA PRO A 817 -23.87 1.65 41.96
C PRO A 817 -24.03 3.17 41.88
N THR A 818 -22.93 3.91 41.75
CA THR A 818 -22.96 5.36 41.50
C THR A 818 -23.05 5.72 40.02
N GLU A 819 -22.75 4.77 39.14
CA GLU A 819 -22.84 4.88 37.67
C GLU A 819 -23.49 3.59 37.13
N LEU A 820 -24.45 3.70 36.21
CA LEU A 820 -25.16 2.53 35.69
C LEU A 820 -24.29 1.66 34.78
N VAL A 821 -23.42 2.29 33.97
CA VAL A 821 -22.42 1.61 33.14
C VAL A 821 -21.06 2.24 33.37
N GLY A 822 -20.33 1.70 34.35
CA GLY A 822 -18.99 2.16 34.70
C GLY A 822 -17.88 1.48 33.90
N GLN A 823 -16.67 2.06 33.98
CA GLN A 823 -15.47 1.41 33.46
C GLN A 823 -14.76 0.59 34.55
N VAL A 824 -14.57 -0.69 34.26
CA VAL A 824 -13.64 -1.56 34.99
C VAL A 824 -12.29 -1.54 34.27
N VAL A 825 -11.25 -1.10 34.97
CA VAL A 825 -9.91 -0.92 34.38
C VAL A 825 -9.02 -2.09 34.77
N ALA A 826 -8.82 -3.02 33.84
CA ALA A 826 -7.74 -3.99 33.95
C ALA A 826 -6.39 -3.28 33.79
N SER A 827 -5.40 -3.70 34.58
CA SER A 827 -4.05 -3.14 34.60
C SER A 827 -3.01 -4.23 34.70
N ALA A 828 -1.84 -3.99 34.10
CA ALA A 828 -0.63 -4.78 34.30
C ALA A 828 0.51 -3.86 34.73
N ALA A 829 1.17 -4.18 35.83
CA ALA A 829 2.37 -3.50 36.33
C ALA A 829 3.56 -4.45 36.29
N TYR A 830 4.74 -3.96 35.90
CA TYR A 830 5.95 -4.77 35.75
C TYR A 830 7.23 -3.93 35.88
N ALA A 831 8.38 -4.61 36.00
CA ALA A 831 9.67 -4.00 36.28
C ALA A 831 10.05 -2.91 35.26
N GLY A 832 10.85 -1.93 35.70
CA GLY A 832 11.23 -0.76 34.90
C GLY A 832 10.19 0.37 34.87
N GLY A 833 9.14 0.29 35.70
CA GLY A 833 8.05 1.28 35.69
C GLY A 833 7.01 1.03 34.60
N GLY A 834 6.92 -0.21 34.11
CA GLY A 834 5.95 -0.62 33.11
C GLY A 834 4.53 -0.63 33.65
N LYS A 835 3.63 0.01 32.90
CA LYS A 835 2.18 -0.04 33.12
C LYS A 835 1.48 -0.14 31.77
N ALA A 836 0.58 -1.09 31.65
CA ALA A 836 -0.43 -1.15 30.59
C ALA A 836 -1.82 -1.19 31.24
N VAL A 837 -2.85 -0.72 30.53
CA VAL A 837 -4.25 -0.75 30.97
C VAL A 837 -5.14 -1.25 29.83
N ALA A 838 -6.28 -1.81 30.18
CA ALA A 838 -7.34 -2.23 29.27
C ALA A 838 -8.69 -1.95 29.95
N PRO A 839 -9.37 -0.83 29.63
CA PRO A 839 -10.70 -0.55 30.16
C PRO A 839 -11.74 -1.48 29.51
N VAL A 840 -12.69 -1.92 30.33
CA VAL A 840 -13.86 -2.71 29.92
C VAL A 840 -15.10 -2.03 30.50
N ARG A 841 -16.17 -1.92 29.72
CA ARG A 841 -17.46 -1.43 30.21
C ARG A 841 -18.17 -2.55 30.96
N LEU A 842 -18.68 -2.27 32.15
CA LEU A 842 -19.60 -3.18 32.85
C LEU A 842 -20.81 -2.41 33.37
N MET A 843 -21.98 -2.98 33.12
CA MET A 843 -23.27 -2.49 33.58
C MET A 843 -23.59 -3.02 34.98
N ALA A 844 -24.03 -2.15 35.88
CA ALA A 844 -24.51 -2.51 37.20
C ALA A 844 -26.03 -2.78 37.15
N ALA A 845 -26.40 -4.04 36.95
CA ALA A 845 -27.78 -4.45 36.73
C ALA A 845 -28.54 -4.63 38.06
N ALA A 846 -29.12 -3.54 38.56
CA ALA A 846 -30.04 -3.53 39.70
C ALA A 846 -31.52 -3.78 39.32
N GLY A 847 -31.82 -4.05 38.04
CA GLY A 847 -33.19 -4.09 37.51
C GLY A 847 -33.73 -2.70 37.17
N VAL A 848 -35.03 -2.62 36.88
CA VAL A 848 -35.75 -1.37 36.57
C VAL A 848 -36.95 -1.20 37.51
N GLY A 849 -37.30 0.04 37.84
CA GLY A 849 -38.41 0.36 38.74
C GLY A 849 -39.73 0.66 38.04
N ASP A 850 -40.82 0.69 38.82
CA ASP A 850 -42.11 1.19 38.34
C ASP A 850 -41.96 2.62 37.77
N PRO A 851 -42.60 2.97 36.63
CA PRO A 851 -43.63 2.21 35.92
C PRO A 851 -43.10 1.33 34.77
N TYR A 852 -41.79 1.02 34.73
CA TYR A 852 -41.19 0.26 33.63
C TYR A 852 -41.37 -1.25 33.77
N ARG A 853 -41.44 -1.93 32.63
CA ARG A 853 -41.44 -3.39 32.47
C ARG A 853 -40.31 -3.80 31.54
N THR A 854 -39.93 -5.08 31.58
CA THR A 854 -38.86 -5.65 30.76
C THR A 854 -39.38 -6.77 29.87
N ALA A 855 -38.86 -6.85 28.64
CA ALA A 855 -39.03 -7.97 27.74
C ALA A 855 -37.65 -8.40 27.22
N SER A 856 -37.39 -9.71 27.17
CA SER A 856 -36.07 -10.25 26.81
C SER A 856 -36.22 -11.43 25.86
N TYR A 857 -35.62 -11.30 24.67
CA TYR A 857 -35.60 -12.32 23.62
C TYR A 857 -34.16 -12.55 23.09
N ASN A 858 -33.16 -12.08 23.82
CA ASN A 858 -31.73 -12.12 23.48
C ASN A 858 -30.86 -12.25 24.75
N ASP A 859 -31.40 -12.90 25.79
CA ASP A 859 -30.83 -13.00 27.13
C ASP A 859 -30.42 -11.65 27.74
N ALA A 860 -31.17 -10.58 27.45
CA ALA A 860 -30.88 -9.26 27.96
C ALA A 860 -31.01 -9.12 29.49
N VAL A 861 -30.11 -8.30 30.03
CA VAL A 861 -30.02 -7.87 31.42
C VAL A 861 -30.31 -6.37 31.49
N PHE A 862 -31.07 -5.94 32.50
CA PHE A 862 -31.63 -4.59 32.61
C PHE A 862 -31.17 -3.88 33.88
N GLY A 863 -31.07 -2.56 33.80
CA GLY A 863 -30.63 -1.71 34.90
C GLY A 863 -31.13 -0.28 34.70
N GLN A 864 -31.34 0.42 35.81
CA GLN A 864 -31.77 1.81 35.86
C GLN A 864 -31.03 2.55 36.97
N ALA A 865 -30.64 3.80 36.71
CA ALA A 865 -30.17 4.75 37.71
C ALA A 865 -30.80 6.12 37.39
N ASP A 866 -31.65 6.62 38.29
CA ASP A 866 -32.51 7.78 38.04
C ASP A 866 -33.29 7.66 36.69
N ASP A 867 -33.04 8.56 35.74
CA ASP A 867 -33.62 8.56 34.40
C ASP A 867 -32.77 7.78 33.36
N GLU A 868 -31.56 7.32 33.72
CA GLU A 868 -30.72 6.49 32.86
C GLU A 868 -31.20 5.04 32.88
N ILE A 869 -31.32 4.44 31.69
CA ILE A 869 -31.65 3.03 31.47
C ILE A 869 -30.52 2.39 30.66
N ALA A 870 -30.08 1.20 31.07
CA ALA A 870 -29.12 0.40 30.32
C ALA A 870 -29.68 -0.98 30.02
N ILE A 871 -29.32 -1.49 28.84
CA ILE A 871 -29.66 -2.85 28.40
C ILE A 871 -28.37 -3.48 27.87
N GLU A 872 -27.99 -4.60 28.46
CA GLU A 872 -26.93 -5.48 27.95
C GLU A 872 -27.57 -6.73 27.38
N GLY A 873 -27.16 -7.19 26.19
CA GLY A 873 -27.78 -8.35 25.55
C GLY A 873 -27.03 -8.87 24.33
N ALA A 874 -27.43 -10.05 23.87
CA ALA A 874 -26.96 -10.66 22.64
C ALA A 874 -27.93 -10.33 21.47
N GLY A 875 -28.07 -11.24 20.52
CA GLY A 875 -29.12 -11.23 19.50
C GLY A 875 -28.55 -11.43 18.11
N ALA A 876 -29.02 -12.46 17.40
CA ALA A 876 -28.56 -12.77 16.06
C ALA A 876 -28.91 -11.67 15.05
N ASP A 877 -30.16 -11.18 15.07
CA ASP A 877 -30.67 -10.05 14.29
C ASP A 877 -32.06 -9.58 14.81
N LEU A 878 -32.55 -8.46 14.29
CA LEU A 878 -33.91 -7.97 14.44
C LEU A 878 -34.48 -7.57 13.06
N TRP A 879 -34.68 -8.57 12.21
CA TRP A 879 -35.17 -8.42 10.84
C TRP A 879 -35.77 -9.73 10.31
N GLY A 880 -36.87 -9.62 9.54
CA GLY A 880 -37.52 -10.76 8.90
C GLY A 880 -37.81 -11.90 9.86
N GLY A 881 -37.29 -13.09 9.59
CA GLY A 881 -37.53 -14.29 10.40
C GLY A 881 -37.01 -14.21 11.84
N THR A 882 -36.08 -13.31 12.15
CA THR A 882 -35.37 -13.20 13.44
C THR A 882 -35.90 -12.02 14.26
N ASN A 883 -36.23 -12.24 15.53
CA ASN A 883 -36.86 -11.24 16.39
C ASN A 883 -36.23 -11.25 17.80
N GLU A 884 -34.92 -11.00 17.87
CA GLU A 884 -34.12 -11.12 19.09
C GLU A 884 -33.70 -9.74 19.61
N PHE A 885 -34.33 -9.29 20.70
CA PHE A 885 -34.07 -7.99 21.32
C PHE A 885 -34.39 -7.99 22.83
N GLY A 886 -33.81 -7.03 23.54
CA GLY A 886 -34.16 -6.70 24.92
C GLY A 886 -34.77 -5.30 24.99
N ALA A 887 -35.85 -5.12 25.76
CA ALA A 887 -36.55 -3.84 25.86
C ALA A 887 -36.97 -3.49 27.30
N VAL A 888 -36.91 -2.19 27.62
CA VAL A 888 -37.46 -1.58 28.84
C VAL A 888 -38.58 -0.62 28.42
N TYR A 889 -39.81 -0.85 28.89
CA TYR A 889 -40.99 -0.24 28.28
C TYR A 889 -42.09 0.12 29.27
N ARG A 890 -43.00 1.01 28.84
CA ARG A 890 -44.25 1.35 29.53
C ARG A 890 -45.43 0.68 28.82
N ALA A 891 -46.25 -0.05 29.57
CA ALA A 891 -47.38 -0.78 29.02
C ALA A 891 -48.58 0.14 28.68
N GLY A 892 -49.17 -0.01 27.50
CA GLY A 892 -50.38 0.72 27.06
C GLY A 892 -50.28 2.25 27.06
N GLY A 893 -49.05 2.78 27.08
CA GLY A 893 -48.77 4.22 27.18
C GLY A 893 -48.85 4.98 25.86
N TYR A 894 -48.72 4.30 24.72
CA TYR A 894 -48.58 4.92 23.40
C TYR A 894 -49.89 4.88 22.62
N LYS A 895 -50.42 6.06 22.28
CA LYS A 895 -51.76 6.24 21.71
C LYS A 895 -51.70 7.23 20.54
N ASP A 896 -52.83 7.45 19.88
CA ASP A 896 -52.96 8.54 18.90
C ASP A 896 -52.66 9.90 19.54
N GLY A 897 -51.83 10.71 18.89
CA GLY A 897 -51.33 11.99 19.40
C GLY A 897 -50.18 11.90 20.39
N THR A 898 -49.68 10.69 20.72
CA THR A 898 -48.55 10.51 21.64
C THR A 898 -47.21 10.63 20.92
N GLU A 899 -46.24 11.22 21.62
CA GLU A 899 -44.84 11.32 21.23
C GLU A 899 -43.95 10.59 22.23
N ALA A 900 -42.98 9.81 21.74
CA ALA A 900 -41.95 9.18 22.54
C ALA A 900 -40.57 9.76 22.16
N GLN A 901 -39.76 10.14 23.15
CA GLN A 901 -38.40 10.63 22.96
C GLN A 901 -37.40 9.91 23.87
N VAL A 902 -36.15 9.78 23.40
CA VAL A 902 -35.01 9.30 24.19
C VAL A 902 -33.70 9.86 23.65
N THR A 903 -32.69 10.03 24.50
CA THR A 903 -31.29 10.15 24.07
C THR A 903 -30.63 8.77 24.15
N VAL A 904 -30.19 8.20 23.03
CA VAL A 904 -29.28 7.04 23.05
C VAL A 904 -27.90 7.59 23.35
N THR A 905 -27.41 7.41 24.57
CA THR A 905 -26.16 8.03 25.05
C THR A 905 -24.93 7.23 24.63
N SER A 906 -25.04 5.91 24.51
CA SER A 906 -24.00 5.05 23.94
C SER A 906 -24.57 3.73 23.39
N GLN A 907 -23.81 3.11 22.48
CA GLN A 907 -24.10 1.78 21.94
C GLN A 907 -22.76 1.09 21.62
N ASP A 908 -22.56 -0.14 22.09
CA ASP A 908 -21.41 -0.94 21.68
C ASP A 908 -21.58 -1.47 20.25
N ALA A 909 -20.55 -1.29 19.41
CA ALA A 909 -20.53 -1.70 18.01
C ALA A 909 -20.31 -3.24 17.84
N SER A 910 -21.27 -4.01 18.34
CA SER A 910 -21.28 -5.49 18.34
C SER A 910 -21.50 -6.10 16.95
N GLY A 911 -22.18 -5.39 16.06
CA GLY A 911 -22.35 -5.71 14.65
C GLY A 911 -22.79 -4.46 13.86
N GLY A 912 -22.59 -4.42 12.54
CA GLY A 912 -22.93 -3.24 11.72
C GLY A 912 -24.43 -2.89 11.71
N TRP A 913 -25.28 -3.88 12.00
CA TRP A 913 -26.73 -3.77 12.15
C TRP A 913 -27.21 -3.84 13.61
N ALA A 914 -26.30 -3.80 14.60
CA ALA A 914 -26.70 -3.69 16.00
C ALA A 914 -27.63 -2.50 16.18
N ARG A 915 -28.71 -2.62 16.94
CA ARG A 915 -29.73 -1.57 17.04
C ARG A 915 -29.85 -1.08 18.48
N ALA A 916 -30.00 0.23 18.65
CA ALA A 916 -30.38 0.86 19.91
C ALA A 916 -31.32 2.03 19.65
N GLY A 917 -32.47 2.09 20.33
CA GLY A 917 -33.41 3.19 20.18
C GLY A 917 -34.79 2.94 20.78
N LEU A 918 -35.83 3.47 20.14
CA LEU A 918 -37.24 3.35 20.54
C LEU A 918 -37.92 2.15 19.86
N ILE A 919 -38.82 1.48 20.58
CA ILE A 919 -39.65 0.38 20.07
C ILE A 919 -41.10 0.53 20.52
N VAL A 920 -42.03 0.16 19.64
CA VAL A 920 -43.48 0.17 19.88
C VAL A 920 -44.09 -1.14 19.42
N ARG A 921 -45.00 -1.73 20.20
CA ARG A 921 -45.73 -2.96 19.85
C ARG A 921 -47.08 -3.01 20.57
N ASN A 922 -48.05 -3.77 20.05
CA ASN A 922 -49.32 -4.00 20.76
C ASN A 922 -49.13 -4.61 22.16
N ASP A 923 -48.17 -5.54 22.30
CA ASP A 923 -47.68 -6.07 23.58
C ASP A 923 -46.20 -6.43 23.39
N LEU A 924 -45.29 -5.71 24.05
CA LEU A 924 -43.85 -5.96 23.95
C LEU A 924 -43.42 -7.24 24.71
N GLY A 925 -44.23 -7.72 25.66
CA GLY A 925 -44.00 -8.93 26.44
C GLY A 925 -44.39 -10.23 25.71
N THR A 926 -44.96 -10.14 24.51
CA THR A 926 -45.37 -11.29 23.70
C THR A 926 -44.85 -11.18 22.25
N GLN A 927 -44.06 -12.16 21.80
CA GLN A 927 -43.64 -12.25 20.38
C GLN A 927 -44.84 -12.54 19.45
N GLY A 928 -44.72 -12.11 18.20
CA GLY A 928 -45.74 -12.34 17.16
C GLY A 928 -46.98 -11.44 17.26
N THR A 929 -46.99 -10.43 18.14
CA THR A 929 -48.08 -9.43 18.18
C THR A 929 -47.84 -8.32 17.15
N ALA A 930 -48.90 -7.88 16.48
CA ALA A 930 -48.86 -6.88 15.42
C ALA A 930 -48.64 -5.44 15.92
N GLY A 931 -48.68 -4.46 15.02
CA GLY A 931 -48.54 -3.04 15.34
C GLY A 931 -47.11 -2.64 15.69
N TYR A 932 -46.13 -3.30 15.07
CA TYR A 932 -44.73 -3.30 15.51
C TYR A 932 -43.89 -2.28 14.73
N VAL A 933 -43.17 -1.40 15.45
CA VAL A 933 -42.30 -0.35 14.88
C VAL A 933 -41.04 -0.20 15.74
N ASN A 934 -39.88 0.06 15.14
CA ASN A 934 -38.71 0.61 15.84
C ASN A 934 -38.13 1.84 15.14
N LEU A 935 -37.46 2.69 15.92
CA LEU A 935 -36.58 3.76 15.44
C LEU A 935 -35.26 3.63 16.19
N ALA A 936 -34.17 3.32 15.50
CA ALA A 936 -32.89 2.99 16.13
C ALA A 936 -31.69 3.45 15.33
N ILE A 937 -30.60 3.79 16.02
CA ILE A 937 -29.29 3.91 15.39
C ILE A 937 -28.61 2.55 15.23
N THR A 938 -27.67 2.53 14.29
CA THR A 938 -26.82 1.38 13.97
C THR A 938 -25.35 1.83 13.82
N PRO A 939 -24.36 0.98 14.17
CA PRO A 939 -22.95 1.34 14.04
C PRO A 939 -22.46 1.59 12.60
N SER A 940 -23.18 1.11 11.57
CA SER A 940 -22.71 1.19 10.18
C SER A 940 -23.74 1.67 9.15
N ASN A 941 -25.02 1.81 9.51
CA ASN A 941 -26.11 2.11 8.57
C ASN A 941 -26.92 3.38 8.94
N GLY A 942 -26.45 4.17 9.92
CA GLY A 942 -27.13 5.39 10.37
C GLY A 942 -28.37 5.09 11.23
N CYS A 943 -29.40 5.93 11.10
CA CYS A 943 -30.67 5.75 11.80
C CYS A 943 -31.70 5.03 10.90
N ALA A 944 -32.39 4.06 11.47
CA ALA A 944 -33.35 3.18 10.80
C ALA A 944 -34.72 3.24 11.48
N LEU A 945 -35.76 3.47 10.68
CA LEU A 945 -37.17 3.29 11.05
C LEU A 945 -37.65 1.98 10.42
N SER A 946 -37.91 0.92 11.20
CA SER A 946 -38.42 -0.36 10.68
C SER A 946 -39.84 -0.64 11.19
N TRP A 947 -40.66 -1.33 10.40
CA TRP A 947 -42.01 -1.72 10.81
C TRP A 947 -42.50 -3.03 10.17
N ASP A 948 -43.58 -3.52 10.77
CA ASP A 948 -44.37 -4.69 10.39
C ASP A 948 -45.52 -4.26 9.47
N ALA A 949 -45.38 -4.47 8.15
CA ALA A 949 -46.34 -3.98 7.17
C ALA A 949 -47.50 -4.95 6.92
N ASP A 950 -47.31 -6.27 7.13
CA ASP A 950 -48.39 -7.26 6.93
C ASP A 950 -49.16 -7.62 8.21
N GLY A 951 -48.54 -7.51 9.39
CA GLY A 951 -49.12 -7.76 10.70
C GLY A 951 -48.71 -9.10 11.32
N ASP A 952 -47.71 -9.81 10.79
CA ASP A 952 -47.21 -11.08 11.34
C ASP A 952 -46.36 -10.91 12.63
N GLY A 953 -46.02 -9.67 12.98
CA GLY A 953 -45.22 -9.35 14.16
C GLY A 953 -43.70 -9.36 13.93
N ARG A 954 -43.23 -9.19 12.69
CA ARG A 954 -41.81 -9.04 12.32
C ARG A 954 -41.57 -7.79 11.49
N PHE A 955 -40.31 -7.39 11.35
CA PHE A 955 -39.96 -6.27 10.48
C PHE A 955 -39.69 -6.76 9.04
N ASP A 956 -40.47 -6.22 8.11
CA ASP A 956 -40.38 -6.47 6.66
C ASP A 956 -40.04 -5.19 5.87
N SER A 957 -40.21 -4.02 6.50
CA SER A 957 -40.13 -2.69 5.89
C SER A 957 -39.20 -1.77 6.67
N ILE A 958 -38.46 -0.91 5.97
CA ILE A 958 -37.43 -0.04 6.55
C ILE A 958 -37.24 1.26 5.74
N GLU A 959 -37.06 2.37 6.44
CA GLU A 959 -36.52 3.64 5.90
C GLU A 959 -35.26 4.04 6.67
N LEU A 960 -34.28 4.62 5.97
CA LEU A 960 -32.93 4.91 6.50
C LEU A 960 -32.57 6.38 6.33
N SER A 961 -31.84 6.93 7.31
CA SER A 961 -31.20 8.24 7.23
C SER A 961 -29.75 8.16 7.68
N GLY A 962 -28.83 8.59 6.81
CA GLY A 962 -27.39 8.55 7.07
C GLY A 962 -26.94 9.57 8.12
N SER A 963 -25.72 9.37 8.65
CA SER A 963 -25.00 10.32 9.53
C SER A 963 -25.47 10.42 10.99
N PHE A 964 -26.03 9.36 11.57
CA PHE A 964 -26.37 9.30 13.01
C PHE A 964 -25.67 8.16 13.74
N THR A 965 -25.01 8.48 14.85
CA THR A 965 -24.41 7.57 15.84
C THR A 965 -24.61 8.15 17.24
N ALA A 966 -24.45 7.35 18.31
CA ALA A 966 -24.54 7.86 19.67
C ALA A 966 -23.40 8.85 20.00
N PRO A 967 -23.64 9.91 20.80
CA PRO A 967 -24.92 10.27 21.42
C PRO A 967 -25.89 10.95 20.44
N VAL A 968 -27.16 10.55 20.48
CA VAL A 968 -28.20 11.05 19.56
C VAL A 968 -29.58 11.04 20.23
N ARG A 969 -30.43 12.01 19.89
CA ARG A 969 -31.83 12.02 20.29
C ARG A 969 -32.71 11.42 19.20
N LEU A 970 -33.62 10.56 19.61
CA LEU A 970 -34.61 9.91 18.75
C LEU A 970 -36.02 10.33 19.21
N ARG A 971 -36.90 10.58 18.25
CA ARG A 971 -38.30 10.93 18.45
C ARG A 971 -39.18 10.08 17.54
N LEU A 972 -40.21 9.48 18.11
CA LEU A 972 -41.23 8.73 17.38
C LEU A 972 -42.60 9.29 17.76
N THR A 973 -43.34 9.82 16.79
CA THR A 973 -44.63 10.49 17.01
C THR A 973 -45.74 9.77 16.26
N ARG A 974 -46.85 9.46 16.94
CA ARG A 974 -48.00 8.76 16.35
C ARG A 974 -49.13 9.73 16.00
N SER A 975 -49.60 9.67 14.76
CA SER A 975 -50.79 10.37 14.28
C SER A 975 -51.69 9.41 13.51
N GLY A 976 -52.82 9.04 14.11
CA GLY A 976 -53.74 8.00 13.66
C GLY A 976 -53.05 6.64 13.52
N ALA A 977 -52.84 6.24 12.26
CA ALA A 977 -52.16 5.00 11.86
C ALA A 977 -50.70 5.21 11.44
N SER A 978 -50.21 6.46 11.39
CA SER A 978 -48.86 6.81 10.94
C SER A 978 -47.92 7.08 12.12
N TYR A 979 -46.66 6.67 11.96
CA TYR A 979 -45.59 6.78 12.96
C TYR A 979 -44.39 7.45 12.29
N THR A 980 -44.17 8.73 12.60
CA THR A 980 -43.06 9.50 12.02
C THR A 980 -41.84 9.39 12.93
N GLY A 981 -40.72 8.93 12.38
CA GLY A 981 -39.45 8.77 13.10
C GLY A 981 -38.46 9.86 12.74
N GLU A 982 -37.82 10.45 13.75
CA GLU A 982 -36.89 11.58 13.60
C GLU A 982 -35.66 11.44 14.51
N ALA A 983 -34.52 11.93 14.04
CA ALA A 983 -33.25 11.92 14.76
C ALA A 983 -32.62 13.33 14.85
N SER A 984 -31.86 13.59 15.91
CA SER A 984 -31.20 14.88 16.16
C SER A 984 -29.90 14.72 16.96
N THR A 985 -28.84 15.39 16.53
CA THR A 985 -27.52 15.41 17.21
C THR A 985 -27.34 16.59 18.17
N ASP A 986 -28.09 17.69 17.98
CA ASP A 986 -28.06 18.89 18.81
C ASP A 986 -29.30 19.02 19.74
N GLY A 987 -30.33 18.19 19.52
CA GLY A 987 -31.63 18.25 20.20
C GLY A 987 -32.55 19.40 19.75
N VAL A 988 -32.16 20.13 18.70
CA VAL A 988 -32.86 21.32 18.18
C VAL A 988 -33.25 21.11 16.71
N THR A 989 -32.31 20.65 15.90
CA THR A 989 -32.47 20.33 14.48
C THR A 989 -32.86 18.86 14.35
N TRP A 990 -34.08 18.60 13.91
CA TRP A 990 -34.61 17.25 13.71
C TRP A 990 -34.61 16.88 12.23
N THR A 991 -34.11 15.69 11.91
CA THR A 991 -34.16 15.09 10.58
C THR A 991 -35.16 13.94 10.59
N THR A 992 -36.16 14.01 9.72
CA THR A 992 -37.08 12.89 9.49
C THR A 992 -36.35 11.73 8.84
N VAL A 993 -36.41 10.57 9.50
CA VAL A 993 -35.89 9.29 9.01
C VAL A 993 -36.92 8.62 8.10
N GLY A 994 -38.20 8.71 8.44
CA GLY A 994 -39.27 8.08 7.69
C GLY A 994 -40.66 8.24 8.29
N THR A 995 -41.66 7.61 7.68
CA THR A 995 -43.02 7.46 8.25
C THR A 995 -43.59 6.07 7.99
N ALA A 996 -43.73 5.30 9.06
CA ALA A 996 -44.24 3.93 9.05
C ALA A 996 -45.77 3.88 9.22
N THR A 997 -46.41 2.86 8.64
CA THR A 997 -47.83 2.54 8.83
C THR A 997 -47.99 1.04 9.15
N PRO A 998 -47.71 0.61 10.39
CA PRO A 998 -47.73 -0.80 10.77
C PRO A 998 -49.14 -1.39 10.74
N SER A 999 -49.27 -2.63 10.25
CA SER A 999 -50.53 -3.35 10.24
C SER A 999 -50.96 -3.76 11.66
N GLY A 1000 -52.28 -3.86 11.88
CA GLY A 1000 -52.83 -4.37 13.14
C GLY A 1000 -52.59 -3.53 14.41
N ALA A 1001 -52.15 -2.28 14.29
CA ALA A 1001 -51.84 -1.42 15.46
C ALA A 1001 -53.07 -1.14 16.35
N ALA A 1002 -52.94 -1.43 17.64
CA ALA A 1002 -53.98 -1.22 18.64
C ALA A 1002 -54.16 0.27 19.01
N ALA A 1003 -55.31 0.59 19.62
CA ALA A 1003 -55.65 1.95 20.09
C ALA A 1003 -54.76 2.44 21.25
N ALA A 1004 -54.16 1.52 22.00
CA ALA A 1004 -53.10 1.77 22.97
C ALA A 1004 -52.06 0.65 22.83
N GLN A 1005 -50.79 1.02 22.89
CA GLN A 1005 -49.65 0.15 22.66
C GLN A 1005 -48.58 0.33 23.73
N ASP A 1006 -47.70 -0.65 23.83
CA ASP A 1006 -46.49 -0.59 24.64
C ASP A 1006 -45.41 0.20 23.88
N VAL A 1007 -44.66 1.04 24.60
CA VAL A 1007 -43.53 1.81 24.05
C VAL A 1007 -42.37 1.80 25.02
N GLY A 1008 -41.16 1.67 24.49
CA GLY A 1008 -39.95 1.58 25.30
C GLY A 1008 -38.67 1.88 24.54
N VAL A 1009 -37.57 1.72 25.26
CA VAL A 1009 -36.22 1.64 24.71
C VAL A 1009 -35.82 0.20 24.50
N PHE A 1010 -35.00 -0.10 23.50
CA PHE A 1010 -34.57 -1.46 23.19
C PHE A 1010 -33.16 -1.52 22.62
N MET A 1011 -32.55 -2.71 22.68
CA MET A 1011 -31.35 -3.03 21.91
C MET A 1011 -31.33 -4.45 21.36
N THR A 1012 -30.49 -4.66 20.34
CA THR A 1012 -30.01 -5.98 19.90
C THR A 1012 -28.56 -5.87 19.42
N ALA A 1013 -27.76 -6.91 19.63
CA ALA A 1013 -26.37 -6.96 19.19
C ALA A 1013 -26.21 -7.23 17.67
N ALA A 1014 -27.23 -7.85 17.04
CA ALA A 1014 -27.28 -8.22 15.62
C ALA A 1014 -25.95 -8.81 15.08
N ASN A 1015 -25.46 -9.83 15.76
CA ASN A 1015 -24.11 -10.37 15.60
C ASN A 1015 -24.05 -11.91 15.60
N GLY A 1016 -25.09 -12.58 15.09
CA GLY A 1016 -25.32 -14.04 15.19
C GLY A 1016 -24.26 -14.97 14.58
N TRP A 1017 -23.18 -14.42 14.03
CA TRP A 1017 -21.94 -15.13 13.68
C TRP A 1017 -20.91 -15.17 14.84
N THR A 1018 -21.25 -14.61 16.01
CA THR A 1018 -20.43 -14.60 17.24
C THR A 1018 -21.32 -14.76 18.48
N ASP A 1019 -20.77 -15.33 19.56
CA ASP A 1019 -21.40 -15.31 20.90
C ASP A 1019 -21.24 -13.95 21.61
N GLY A 1020 -21.04 -12.86 20.87
CA GLY A 1020 -20.78 -11.53 21.41
C GLY A 1020 -22.03 -10.89 22.03
N ARG A 1021 -21.82 -9.97 22.96
CA ARG A 1021 -22.88 -9.19 23.62
C ARG A 1021 -22.53 -7.70 23.53
N GLY A 1022 -23.51 -6.82 23.66
CA GLY A 1022 -23.30 -5.37 23.66
C GLY A 1022 -24.13 -4.66 24.72
N ILE A 1023 -23.68 -3.48 25.13
CA ILE A 1023 -24.41 -2.58 26.03
C ILE A 1023 -24.94 -1.38 25.22
N ALA A 1024 -26.20 -1.02 25.44
CA ALA A 1024 -26.79 0.25 25.02
C ALA A 1024 -27.27 1.03 26.24
N THR A 1025 -27.04 2.34 26.25
CA THR A 1025 -27.47 3.25 27.32
C THR A 1025 -28.39 4.34 26.78
N PHE A 1026 -29.39 4.68 27.57
CA PHE A 1026 -30.50 5.56 27.23
C PHE A 1026 -30.71 6.55 28.36
N ASP A 1027 -31.02 7.81 28.03
CA ASP A 1027 -31.30 8.86 29.00
C ASP A 1027 -32.55 9.66 28.57
N GLY A 1028 -33.31 10.13 29.56
CA GLY A 1028 -34.49 10.98 29.37
C GLY A 1028 -35.61 10.31 28.57
N PHE A 1029 -35.82 9.00 28.72
CA PHE A 1029 -36.94 8.33 28.04
C PHE A 1029 -38.29 8.88 28.51
N THR A 1030 -39.03 9.47 27.58
CA THR A 1030 -40.30 10.15 27.86
C THR A 1030 -41.38 9.76 26.87
N VAL A 1031 -42.64 9.85 27.33
CA VAL A 1031 -43.85 9.59 26.55
C VAL A 1031 -44.86 10.67 26.94
N THR A 1032 -45.27 11.50 25.99
CA THR A 1032 -46.11 12.71 26.21
C THR A 1032 -47.32 12.74 25.29
#